data_AF-A0A7S0EI08-F1
#
_entry.id   AF-A0A7S0EI08-F1
#
_cell.length_a   1.000
_cell.length_b   1.000
_cell.length_c   1.000
_cell.angle_alpha   90.00
_cell.angle_beta   90.00
_cell.angle_gamma   90.00
#
_symmetry.space_group_name_H-M   'P 1'
#
loop_
_entity.id
_entity.type
_entity.pdbx_description
1 polymer ?
#
loop_
_entity_poly.entity_id
_entity_poly.type
_entity_poly.pdbx_seq_one_letter_code
_entity_poly.pdbx_strand_id
1 'polypeptide(L)'
;MYSSSHGMTQAPATRMFVSPSPMSPNMSPSPRMATQHPSPSPFSPKFSPSSRHRSSSPQMFRQTAATTTLTGVSETDPSQAGVGIYFQQTPEDLDKIYVKSIIPGSSADREGTVRIGDFLVSVNEQRIPGSAIHLLRSLIIGEVGTFVKLGFRREEEGQVSFYEISLMRANQDFFNQLQAKAQIQKDAEQLRSSLVQAEQELSGLRQKLQATESLANKENDEVRRMKSLLTSTEEQLRIVTNTLKEEEEERKRLEVKLRREQAQQQQDEEEAKRLELLLGQAQGKLISAEESLKRSQDQRSELESRLQGLVLERSAAEAEESELLRLIEQRLQEHQQMKEQEEATVRSLELRRQQLEEELKQEEKSERELQAKNQEVMTRKHIVEDQLRGLEAENEQLMQSVVEAEQSYQDSEQLYKEMHERNAELQRRLRELEEQSHSSQYHLEAVKEKIKAEQKAWEEKLQKEQKALEADEIQYRAREEELLLQMERIQKEANTLKLEADERQRKLEETLSNLESENARVQKLLEAEEDLAQSLKERKEVIGDQLSKAQAELSLARGARDDAQQKLKDTETDKLKALERERALDVELARERKRESERVEQLKMARRELEAQRKAKEDQLREEEELYKISEQKLEEASKELAYLQKQAAALMEAEKRRLDRELKFKQSHTAVLACMDECMKIQGGLKKQLDSVHLPAPALSELGLAFNDTSNFSLAGSPAATRSHAPLTASRGSEGRGAGHSMKEETMRRLRMEEGTFV
;
A
#
# COMPACT_ATOMS: atom_id res chain seq x y z
N MET A 1 -1.14 -66.74 -77.53
CA MET A 1 -0.47 -67.82 -76.76
C MET A 1 -0.41 -67.40 -75.29
N TYR A 2 -0.15 -68.34 -74.37
CA TYR A 2 -0.07 -68.19 -72.91
C TYR A 2 0.65 -66.91 -72.43
N SER A 3 0.31 -66.27 -71.29
CA SER A 3 -0.38 -66.70 -70.05
C SER A 3 -1.28 -65.54 -69.53
N SER A 4 -2.46 -65.67 -68.88
CA SER A 4 -2.87 -66.38 -67.64
C SER A 4 -2.09 -65.97 -66.37
N SER A 5 -2.66 -65.68 -65.19
CA SER A 5 -4.07 -65.58 -64.69
C SER A 5 -4.04 -64.78 -63.37
N HIS A 6 -4.95 -63.85 -63.04
CA HIS A 6 -6.31 -64.03 -62.46
C HIS A 6 -6.43 -64.90 -61.18
N GLY A 7 -7.13 -64.35 -60.16
CA GLY A 7 -7.38 -64.93 -58.81
C GLY A 7 -7.11 -63.90 -57.70
N MET A 8 -8.04 -63.16 -57.07
CA MET A 8 -9.47 -63.28 -56.70
C MET A 8 -9.71 -63.70 -55.23
N THR A 9 -10.46 -62.86 -54.50
CA THR A 9 -11.12 -63.07 -53.18
C THR A 9 -10.29 -63.52 -51.96
N GLN A 10 -10.22 -62.67 -50.92
CA GLN A 10 -11.07 -62.84 -49.70
C GLN A 10 -10.96 -61.68 -48.68
N ALA A 11 -12.07 -61.46 -47.98
CA ALA A 11 -12.26 -60.74 -46.71
C ALA A 11 -13.46 -61.43 -45.99
N PRO A 12 -13.80 -61.19 -44.70
CA PRO A 12 -13.27 -60.18 -43.78
C PRO A 12 -12.95 -60.68 -42.33
N ALA A 13 -12.29 -59.82 -41.53
CA ALA A 13 -12.41 -59.75 -40.07
C ALA A 13 -11.95 -58.34 -39.64
N THR A 14 -12.71 -57.46 -38.98
CA THR A 14 -13.58 -57.62 -37.80
C THR A 14 -12.82 -58.01 -36.54
N ARG A 15 -12.30 -57.01 -35.82
CA ARG A 15 -11.95 -57.13 -34.40
C ARG A 15 -12.43 -55.93 -33.59
N MET A 16 -13.75 -55.85 -33.41
CA MET A 16 -14.35 -55.12 -32.30
C MET A 16 -13.83 -55.72 -30.99
N PHE A 17 -13.43 -54.89 -30.03
CA PHE A 17 -13.46 -55.27 -28.62
C PHE A 17 -13.83 -54.06 -27.77
N VAL A 18 -15.03 -54.09 -27.23
CA VAL A 18 -15.57 -53.11 -26.28
C VAL A 18 -15.47 -53.71 -24.88
N SER A 19 -15.00 -52.92 -23.91
CA SER A 19 -15.16 -53.18 -22.47
C SER A 19 -15.54 -51.86 -21.78
N PRO A 20 -16.34 -51.87 -20.69
CA PRO A 20 -17.27 -50.77 -20.46
C PRO A 20 -16.94 -49.82 -19.28
N SER A 21 -17.64 -48.69 -19.31
CA SER A 21 -17.97 -47.74 -18.23
C SER A 21 -18.70 -48.42 -17.04
N PRO A 22 -19.10 -47.73 -15.94
CA PRO A 22 -19.09 -46.28 -15.69
C PRO A 22 -18.68 -45.80 -14.28
N MET A 23 -18.62 -44.48 -14.06
CA MET A 23 -19.36 -43.77 -12.98
C MET A 23 -19.34 -42.24 -13.20
N SER A 24 -20.45 -41.58 -12.83
CA SER A 24 -20.71 -40.13 -12.75
C SER A 24 -22.04 -39.95 -11.97
N PRO A 25 -22.58 -38.74 -11.67
CA PRO A 25 -22.02 -37.38 -11.66
C PRO A 25 -22.25 -36.64 -10.30
N ASN A 26 -21.76 -35.40 -10.17
CA ASN A 26 -22.44 -34.22 -9.55
C ASN A 26 -21.46 -33.02 -9.55
N MET A 27 -21.80 -31.84 -10.11
CA MET A 27 -22.75 -30.79 -9.68
C MET A 27 -22.13 -29.73 -8.75
N SER A 28 -22.37 -28.46 -9.11
CA SER A 28 -22.05 -27.18 -8.44
C SER A 28 -23.08 -26.89 -7.30
N PRO A 29 -23.07 -25.75 -6.54
CA PRO A 29 -22.42 -24.45 -6.78
C PRO A 29 -21.86 -23.68 -5.54
N SER A 30 -21.50 -22.41 -5.76
CA SER A 30 -21.38 -21.32 -4.75
C SER A 30 -22.77 -20.93 -4.17
N PRO A 31 -22.94 -20.22 -3.00
CA PRO A 31 -22.14 -19.04 -2.60
C PRO A 31 -21.97 -18.66 -1.08
N ARG A 32 -20.99 -17.77 -0.85
CA ARG A 32 -20.87 -16.62 0.10
C ARG A 32 -21.56 -16.56 1.50
N MET A 33 -20.76 -16.03 2.46
CA MET A 33 -21.11 -15.37 3.75
C MET A 33 -21.54 -16.32 4.90
N ALA A 34 -21.14 -16.16 6.17
CA ALA A 34 -20.08 -15.41 6.87
C ALA A 34 -19.90 -16.07 8.29
N THR A 35 -19.19 -15.62 9.35
CA THR A 35 -18.65 -14.33 9.86
C THR A 35 -17.40 -14.59 10.76
N GLN A 36 -17.03 -13.64 11.64
CA GLN A 36 -16.15 -13.76 12.83
C GLN A 36 -14.64 -14.10 12.64
N HIS A 37 -13.92 -13.02 12.32
CA HIS A 37 -12.52 -12.75 12.70
C HIS A 37 -12.45 -12.03 14.09
N PRO A 38 -11.28 -11.77 14.71
CA PRO A 38 -9.92 -12.31 14.52
C PRO A 38 -9.16 -12.61 15.86
N SER A 39 -7.85 -12.92 15.73
CA SER A 39 -6.78 -12.67 16.72
C SER A 39 -6.35 -11.15 16.68
N PRO A 40 -5.20 -10.61 17.20
CA PRO A 40 -3.92 -11.22 17.63
C PRO A 40 -3.31 -10.64 18.95
N SER A 41 -2.04 -11.01 19.21
CA SER A 41 -1.13 -10.40 20.20
C SER A 41 -0.59 -9.03 19.73
N PRO A 42 0.07 -8.19 20.59
CA PRO A 42 1.55 -8.35 20.78
C PRO A 42 2.22 -7.74 22.05
N PHE A 43 3.54 -7.97 22.17
CA PHE A 43 4.60 -7.20 22.88
C PHE A 43 4.74 -7.18 24.43
N SER A 44 6.00 -6.94 24.84
CA SER A 44 6.52 -6.75 26.21
C SER A 44 7.32 -5.43 26.28
N PRO A 45 7.74 -4.93 27.48
CA PRO A 45 9.17 -5.05 27.83
C PRO A 45 9.49 -5.18 29.34
N LYS A 46 10.80 -5.12 29.65
CA LYS A 46 11.48 -5.41 30.94
C LYS A 46 11.52 -4.22 31.90
N PHE A 47 11.71 -4.46 33.21
CA PHE A 47 12.87 -3.95 33.97
C PHE A 47 13.02 -4.67 35.34
N SER A 48 14.20 -4.54 35.97
CA SER A 48 14.53 -5.07 37.31
C SER A 48 15.34 -4.05 38.12
N PRO A 49 15.45 -4.23 39.46
CA PRO A 49 16.76 -4.08 40.10
C PRO A 49 17.03 -5.11 41.23
N SER A 50 18.27 -5.10 41.73
CA SER A 50 18.86 -6.10 42.64
C SER A 50 18.71 -5.79 44.14
N SER A 51 18.84 -6.81 44.99
CA SER A 51 19.31 -6.67 46.38
C SER A 51 20.04 -7.96 46.86
N ARG A 52 20.66 -7.94 48.05
CA ARG A 52 21.57 -9.00 48.56
C ARG A 52 21.29 -9.43 50.01
N HIS A 53 21.87 -10.59 50.35
CA HIS A 53 22.46 -11.00 51.64
C HIS A 53 21.63 -11.75 52.73
N ARG A 54 22.22 -12.90 53.11
CA ARG A 54 22.40 -13.49 54.46
C ARG A 54 21.23 -14.14 55.24
N SER A 55 21.29 -15.47 55.28
CA SER A 55 21.44 -16.33 56.49
C SER A 55 20.65 -16.02 57.78
N SER A 56 19.89 -17.02 58.29
CA SER A 56 19.99 -17.55 59.68
C SER A 56 19.08 -18.76 59.91
N SER A 57 19.54 -19.73 60.72
CA SER A 57 18.79 -20.83 61.36
C SER A 57 19.75 -21.60 62.29
N PRO A 58 19.29 -22.33 63.34
CA PRO A 58 17.92 -22.50 63.86
C PRO A 58 17.75 -21.95 65.30
N GLN A 59 16.56 -22.12 65.89
CA GLN A 59 16.25 -21.78 67.29
C GLN A 59 16.53 -22.93 68.27
N MET A 60 16.71 -22.63 69.56
CA MET A 60 16.76 -23.64 70.63
C MET A 60 15.38 -24.01 71.16
N PHE A 61 15.22 -25.25 71.61
CA PHE A 61 14.19 -25.65 72.59
C PHE A 61 14.79 -25.80 73.99
N ARG A 62 13.97 -25.60 75.03
CA ARG A 62 14.38 -25.60 76.45
C ARG A 62 13.40 -26.47 77.26
N GLN A 63 13.92 -27.35 78.10
CA GLN A 63 13.12 -28.13 79.06
C GLN A 63 13.87 -28.32 80.40
N THR A 64 13.18 -28.88 81.40
CA THR A 64 13.41 -28.54 82.82
C THR A 64 13.27 -29.72 83.81
N ALA A 65 14.20 -29.82 84.75
CA ALA A 65 14.11 -30.45 86.09
C ALA A 65 15.20 -29.77 86.97
N ALA A 66 15.06 -29.46 88.27
CA ALA A 66 14.50 -30.15 89.44
C ALA A 66 15.39 -31.32 89.94
N THR A 67 15.78 -31.44 91.23
CA THR A 67 15.46 -30.62 92.43
C THR A 67 16.74 -29.97 93.03
N THR A 68 17.18 -29.97 94.30
CA THR A 68 16.80 -30.61 95.60
C THR A 68 17.10 -29.63 96.77
N THR A 69 17.53 -30.07 97.97
CA THR A 69 17.58 -29.26 99.22
C THR A 69 18.71 -29.69 100.18
N LEU A 70 18.94 -28.88 101.25
CA LEU A 70 19.80 -29.13 102.45
C LEU A 70 21.32 -28.95 102.24
N THR A 71 22.16 -28.44 103.17
CA THR A 71 21.96 -27.82 104.51
C THR A 71 23.20 -27.02 104.98
N GLY A 72 23.01 -26.03 105.87
CA GLY A 72 23.74 -26.00 107.16
C GLY A 72 25.18 -25.45 107.26
N VAL A 73 25.36 -24.15 106.97
CA VAL A 73 26.34 -23.20 107.57
C VAL A 73 27.57 -23.74 108.35
N SER A 74 28.77 -23.38 107.85
CA SER A 74 29.83 -22.77 108.66
C SER A 74 30.58 -21.77 107.80
N GLU A 75 30.57 -20.49 108.15
CA GLU A 75 31.32 -19.47 107.41
C GLU A 75 32.83 -19.57 107.72
N THR A 76 33.64 -19.56 106.66
CA THR A 76 35.09 -19.27 106.63
C THR A 76 35.38 -18.63 105.28
N ASP A 77 36.34 -17.70 105.20
CA ASP A 77 36.58 -16.90 103.99
C ASP A 77 36.76 -17.77 102.72
N PRO A 78 36.17 -17.38 101.58
CA PRO A 78 36.24 -18.15 100.33
C PRO A 78 37.65 -18.22 99.72
N SER A 79 38.57 -17.38 100.21
CA SER A 79 40.01 -17.43 99.88
C SER A 79 40.76 -18.50 100.67
N GLN A 80 40.18 -19.08 101.73
CA GLN A 80 40.82 -20.09 102.57
C GLN A 80 40.20 -21.48 102.41
N ALA A 81 41.04 -22.50 102.60
CA ALA A 81 40.65 -23.90 102.59
C ALA A 81 41.44 -24.68 103.65
N GLY A 82 40.82 -25.75 104.16
CA GLY A 82 41.55 -26.83 104.83
C GLY A 82 41.99 -27.89 103.82
N VAL A 83 42.53 -29.01 104.33
CA VAL A 83 42.92 -30.17 103.52
C VAL A 83 41.91 -31.32 103.55
N GLY A 84 40.82 -31.17 104.31
CA GLY A 84 39.73 -32.15 104.42
C GLY A 84 39.95 -33.27 105.45
N ILE A 85 40.74 -33.03 106.50
CA ILE A 85 40.96 -33.99 107.59
C ILE A 85 40.31 -33.47 108.87
N TYR A 86 39.53 -34.33 109.55
CA TYR A 86 39.05 -34.09 110.90
C TYR A 86 39.92 -34.81 111.93
N PHE A 87 40.25 -34.11 113.02
CA PHE A 87 41.08 -34.62 114.11
C PHE A 87 40.28 -34.76 115.40
N GLN A 88 40.68 -35.70 116.26
CA GLN A 88 40.13 -35.87 117.61
C GLN A 88 41.23 -36.19 118.63
N GLN A 89 41.01 -35.85 119.89
CA GLN A 89 41.89 -36.13 121.03
C GLN A 89 41.35 -37.34 121.82
N THR A 90 42.22 -38.15 122.40
CA THR A 90 41.83 -39.25 123.31
C THR A 90 41.49 -38.73 124.71
N PRO A 91 40.46 -39.26 125.40
CA PRO A 91 40.13 -38.84 126.77
C PRO A 91 41.15 -39.26 127.83
N GLU A 92 41.85 -40.37 127.58
CA GLU A 92 42.76 -41.03 128.52
C GLU A 92 44.19 -40.46 128.45
N ASP A 93 44.66 -40.15 127.24
CA ASP A 93 45.93 -39.47 126.97
C ASP A 93 45.65 -38.09 126.34
N LEU A 94 45.75 -37.03 127.13
CA LEU A 94 45.55 -35.65 126.66
C LEU A 94 46.63 -35.17 125.67
N ASP A 95 47.78 -35.84 125.57
CA ASP A 95 48.86 -35.46 124.65
C ASP A 95 48.80 -36.14 123.26
N LYS A 96 47.73 -36.88 122.94
CA LYS A 96 47.56 -37.56 121.65
C LYS A 96 46.36 -37.02 120.85
N ILE A 97 46.62 -36.62 119.60
CA ILE A 97 45.62 -36.22 118.60
C ILE A 97 45.70 -37.19 117.42
N TYR A 98 44.58 -37.71 116.94
CA TYR A 98 44.50 -38.66 115.82
C TYR A 98 43.50 -38.23 114.74
N VAL A 99 43.66 -38.78 113.53
CA VAL A 99 42.73 -38.59 112.41
C VAL A 99 41.43 -39.36 112.67
N LYS A 100 40.33 -38.63 112.78
CA LYS A 100 38.98 -39.18 112.98
C LYS A 100 38.31 -39.58 111.66
N SER A 101 38.42 -38.73 110.65
CA SER A 101 37.80 -38.94 109.34
C SER A 101 38.43 -38.03 108.29
N ILE A 102 38.32 -38.44 107.02
CA ILE A 102 38.78 -37.70 105.85
C ILE A 102 37.56 -37.41 104.97
N ILE A 103 37.50 -36.22 104.35
CA ILE A 103 36.38 -35.79 103.51
C ILE A 103 36.59 -36.31 102.08
N PRO A 104 35.65 -37.09 101.50
CA PRO A 104 35.75 -37.56 100.12
C PRO A 104 35.90 -36.42 99.11
N GLY A 105 36.78 -36.58 98.13
CA GLY A 105 37.10 -35.58 97.11
C GLY A 105 37.96 -34.40 97.60
N SER A 106 38.29 -34.32 98.89
CA SER A 106 39.26 -33.33 99.40
C SER A 106 40.70 -33.68 99.02
N SER A 107 41.65 -32.77 99.25
CA SER A 107 43.06 -33.02 98.95
C SER A 107 43.64 -34.23 99.70
N ALA A 108 43.23 -34.47 100.95
CA ALA A 108 43.69 -35.64 101.72
C ALA A 108 43.15 -36.97 101.18
N ASP A 109 41.92 -36.97 100.67
CA ASP A 109 41.33 -38.13 99.99
C ASP A 109 41.98 -38.37 98.62
N ARG A 110 42.28 -37.29 97.87
CA ARG A 110 42.97 -37.35 96.57
C ARG A 110 44.44 -37.78 96.66
N GLU A 111 45.15 -37.46 97.74
CA GLU A 111 46.52 -37.91 97.97
C GLU A 111 46.55 -39.32 98.61
N GLY A 112 45.51 -39.71 99.36
CA GLY A 112 45.19 -41.10 99.71
C GLY A 112 46.14 -41.83 100.68
N THR A 113 47.19 -41.16 101.17
CA THR A 113 48.21 -41.76 102.05
C THR A 113 47.91 -41.60 103.55
N VAL A 114 47.16 -40.56 103.94
CA VAL A 114 46.64 -40.40 105.31
C VAL A 114 45.49 -41.38 105.55
N ARG A 115 45.41 -41.95 106.76
CA ARG A 115 44.36 -42.89 107.17
C ARG A 115 43.72 -42.47 108.49
N ILE A 116 42.52 -42.99 108.73
CA ILE A 116 41.82 -42.88 110.01
C ILE A 116 42.61 -43.67 111.06
N GLY A 117 42.82 -43.08 112.24
CA GLY A 117 43.64 -43.62 113.32
C GLY A 117 45.08 -43.08 113.39
N ASP A 118 45.59 -42.41 112.34
CA ASP A 118 46.94 -41.86 112.36
C ASP A 118 47.08 -40.73 113.39
N PHE A 119 48.12 -40.80 114.23
CA PHE A 119 48.40 -39.76 115.22
C PHE A 119 49.16 -38.60 114.58
N LEU A 120 48.69 -37.36 114.79
CA LEU A 120 49.38 -36.17 114.31
C LEU A 120 50.52 -35.79 115.27
N VAL A 121 51.69 -35.48 114.70
CA VAL A 121 52.92 -35.16 115.44
C VAL A 121 53.40 -33.74 115.15
N SER A 122 53.32 -33.30 113.89
CA SER A 122 53.76 -31.97 113.45
C SER A 122 52.86 -31.37 112.37
N VAL A 123 52.86 -30.04 112.28
CA VAL A 123 52.29 -29.26 111.16
C VAL A 123 53.30 -28.20 110.76
N ASN A 124 53.63 -28.12 109.47
CA ASN A 124 54.68 -27.24 108.93
C ASN A 124 55.96 -27.28 109.79
N GLU A 125 56.50 -28.49 110.00
CA GLU A 125 57.73 -28.77 110.75
C GLU A 125 57.69 -28.43 112.26
N GLN A 126 56.61 -27.80 112.76
CA GLN A 126 56.40 -27.53 114.18
C GLN A 126 55.70 -28.72 114.88
N ARG A 127 56.31 -29.25 115.95
CA ARG A 127 55.75 -30.34 116.77
C ARG A 127 54.63 -29.83 117.68
N ILE A 128 53.53 -30.58 117.76
CA ILE A 128 52.32 -30.20 118.52
C ILE A 128 52.16 -31.08 119.78
N PRO A 129 52.03 -30.49 120.99
CA PRO A 129 51.55 -31.20 122.19
C PRO A 129 50.01 -31.32 122.13
N GLY A 130 49.45 -32.46 122.58
CA GLY A 130 48.02 -32.75 122.35
C GLY A 130 47.05 -31.80 123.07
N SER A 131 47.50 -31.14 124.13
CA SER A 131 46.81 -30.04 124.80
C SER A 131 46.46 -28.83 123.90
N ALA A 132 46.97 -28.77 122.66
CA ALA A 132 46.78 -27.67 121.72
C ALA A 132 45.76 -27.93 120.57
N ILE A 133 44.86 -28.93 120.66
CA ILE A 133 43.94 -29.29 119.56
C ILE A 133 43.11 -28.11 118.98
N HIS A 134 42.79 -27.09 119.78
CA HIS A 134 42.07 -25.91 119.31
C HIS A 134 42.87 -25.03 118.34
N LEU A 135 44.21 -25.00 118.46
CA LEU A 135 45.10 -24.22 117.58
C LEU A 135 45.40 -24.93 116.25
N LEU A 136 45.16 -26.24 116.18
CA LEU A 136 45.43 -27.07 115.00
C LEU A 136 44.67 -26.58 113.76
N ARG A 137 43.41 -26.14 113.93
CA ARG A 137 42.57 -25.64 112.83
C ARG A 137 43.20 -24.45 112.11
N SER A 138 43.80 -23.52 112.86
CA SER A 138 44.45 -22.30 112.34
C SER A 138 45.82 -22.55 111.68
N LEU A 139 46.47 -23.69 111.92
CA LEU A 139 47.72 -24.06 111.23
C LEU A 139 47.44 -24.77 109.90
N ILE A 140 46.37 -25.58 109.85
CA ILE A 140 46.00 -26.37 108.68
C ILE A 140 45.19 -25.56 107.66
N ILE A 141 44.29 -24.68 108.09
CA ILE A 141 43.55 -23.78 107.19
C ILE A 141 44.46 -22.64 106.71
N GLY A 142 44.27 -22.19 105.47
CA GLY A 142 45.05 -21.13 104.82
C GLY A 142 44.66 -20.98 103.34
N GLU A 143 45.38 -20.16 102.59
CA GLU A 143 44.95 -19.73 101.24
C GLU A 143 44.81 -20.88 100.22
N VAL A 144 43.76 -20.82 99.40
CA VAL A 144 43.46 -21.78 98.32
C VAL A 144 44.58 -21.81 97.29
N GLY A 145 45.09 -23.01 97.00
CA GLY A 145 46.23 -23.25 96.10
C GLY A 145 47.59 -23.29 96.80
N THR A 146 47.67 -22.96 98.10
CA THR A 146 48.89 -23.17 98.90
C THR A 146 48.98 -24.60 99.42
N PHE A 147 50.14 -25.01 99.93
CA PHE A 147 50.37 -26.33 100.50
C PHE A 147 50.66 -26.25 102.01
N VAL A 148 50.35 -27.32 102.75
CA VAL A 148 50.66 -27.50 104.17
C VAL A 148 51.27 -28.88 104.40
N LYS A 149 52.36 -28.93 105.17
CA LYS A 149 52.99 -30.18 105.58
C LYS A 149 52.36 -30.72 106.87
N LEU A 150 52.04 -32.00 106.91
CA LEU A 150 51.57 -32.69 108.13
C LEU A 150 52.46 -33.90 108.42
N GLY A 151 52.98 -34.02 109.63
CA GLY A 151 53.76 -35.19 110.08
C GLY A 151 52.93 -36.10 110.97
N PHE A 152 52.87 -37.38 110.60
CA PHE A 152 52.05 -38.40 111.24
C PHE A 152 52.89 -39.54 111.85
N ARG A 153 52.31 -40.20 112.86
CA ARG A 153 52.77 -41.43 113.51
C ARG A 153 51.70 -42.50 113.35
N ARG A 154 52.04 -43.64 112.76
CA ARG A 154 51.18 -44.82 112.69
C ARG A 154 51.78 -45.95 113.54
N GLU A 155 50.94 -46.57 114.35
CA GLU A 155 51.30 -47.71 115.21
C GLU A 155 50.52 -48.94 114.75
N GLU A 156 51.19 -49.87 114.07
CA GLU A 156 50.62 -51.12 113.57
C GLU A 156 51.53 -52.27 114.03
N GLU A 157 50.93 -53.35 114.55
CA GLU A 157 51.60 -54.59 115.00
C GLU A 157 52.86 -54.41 115.90
N GLY A 158 52.90 -53.33 116.68
CA GLY A 158 54.00 -53.03 117.61
C GLY A 158 55.19 -52.28 117.00
N GLN A 159 55.16 -51.96 115.70
CA GLN A 159 56.08 -51.00 115.09
C GLN A 159 55.47 -49.60 115.02
N VAL A 160 56.32 -48.59 115.26
CA VAL A 160 55.97 -47.18 115.21
C VAL A 160 56.66 -46.56 114.00
N SER A 161 55.87 -46.13 113.02
CA SER A 161 56.35 -45.46 111.80
C SER A 161 55.99 -43.98 111.83
N PHE A 162 56.87 -43.14 111.28
CA PHE A 162 56.65 -41.70 111.11
C PHE A 162 56.77 -41.33 109.63
N TYR A 163 55.86 -40.51 109.12
CA TYR A 163 55.88 -40.03 107.73
C TYR A 163 55.32 -38.61 107.63
N GLU A 164 55.69 -37.87 106.58
CA GLU A 164 55.24 -36.49 106.36
C GLU A 164 54.62 -36.35 104.95
N ILE A 165 53.56 -35.54 104.83
CA ILE A 165 52.74 -35.39 103.62
C ILE A 165 52.56 -33.89 103.29
N SER A 166 52.48 -33.52 102.00
CA SER A 166 52.40 -32.13 101.54
C SER A 166 51.07 -31.85 100.82
N LEU A 167 50.03 -31.55 101.59
CA LEU A 167 48.66 -31.44 101.11
C LEU A 167 48.34 -30.03 100.59
N MET A 168 47.73 -29.94 99.40
CA MET A 168 47.22 -28.66 98.88
C MET A 168 45.95 -28.23 99.64
N ARG A 169 45.88 -26.98 100.09
CA ARG A 169 44.66 -26.36 100.59
C ARG A 169 43.78 -26.00 99.39
N ALA A 170 42.67 -26.70 99.18
CA ALA A 170 41.83 -26.46 98.01
C ALA A 170 40.37 -26.86 98.22
N ASN A 171 39.47 -26.02 97.72
CA ASN A 171 38.03 -26.27 97.68
C ASN A 171 37.65 -27.00 96.38
N GLN A 172 36.55 -27.76 96.39
CA GLN A 172 36.16 -28.65 95.27
C GLN A 172 36.03 -27.90 93.93
N ASP A 173 35.51 -26.67 93.96
CA ASP A 173 35.30 -25.85 92.75
C ASP A 173 36.59 -25.44 92.04
N PHE A 174 37.69 -25.27 92.77
CA PHE A 174 39.00 -24.96 92.20
C PHE A 174 39.51 -26.09 91.30
N PHE A 175 39.32 -27.35 91.73
CA PHE A 175 39.64 -28.52 90.92
C PHE A 175 38.74 -28.65 89.68
N ASN A 176 37.44 -28.34 89.81
CA ASN A 176 36.49 -28.37 88.70
C ASN A 176 36.87 -27.33 87.62
N GLN A 177 37.23 -26.11 88.03
CA GLN A 177 37.60 -25.02 87.13
C GLN A 177 38.90 -25.32 86.35
N LEU A 178 39.85 -26.01 86.97
CA LEU A 178 41.10 -26.43 86.32
C LEU A 178 40.86 -27.43 85.18
N GLN A 179 39.93 -28.38 85.35
CA GLN A 179 39.57 -29.36 84.31
C GLN A 179 38.85 -28.70 83.13
N ALA A 180 37.90 -27.80 83.38
CA ALA A 180 37.16 -27.09 82.33
C ALA A 180 38.09 -26.31 81.39
N LYS A 181 39.14 -25.67 81.93
CA LYS A 181 40.14 -24.92 81.15
C LYS A 181 40.91 -25.80 80.16
N ALA A 182 41.21 -27.05 80.53
CA ALA A 182 41.95 -27.98 79.68
C ALA A 182 41.13 -28.52 78.50
N GLN A 183 39.80 -28.61 78.61
CA GLN A 183 38.95 -29.10 77.52
C GLN A 183 38.80 -28.06 76.40
N ILE A 184 38.50 -26.81 76.75
CA ILE A 184 38.33 -25.70 75.79
C ILE A 184 39.55 -25.55 74.85
N GLN A 185 40.75 -25.86 75.36
CA GLN A 185 41.99 -25.77 74.60
C GLN A 185 42.10 -26.82 73.48
N LYS A 186 41.51 -28.02 73.65
CA LYS A 186 41.46 -29.06 72.60
C LYS A 186 40.49 -28.70 71.48
N ASP A 187 39.30 -28.23 71.86
CA ASP A 187 38.23 -27.91 70.91
C ASP A 187 38.66 -26.79 69.95
N ALA A 188 39.45 -25.82 70.45
CA ALA A 188 40.04 -24.74 69.66
C ALA A 188 41.08 -25.20 68.62
N GLU A 189 41.76 -26.34 68.84
CA GLU A 189 42.74 -26.90 67.89
C GLU A 189 42.05 -27.68 66.76
N GLN A 190 40.97 -28.40 67.06
CA GLN A 190 40.16 -29.10 66.06
C GLN A 190 39.49 -28.14 65.06
N LEU A 191 38.97 -27.00 65.55
CA LEU A 191 38.38 -25.98 64.67
C LEU A 191 39.40 -25.37 63.68
N ARG A 192 40.68 -25.28 64.06
CA ARG A 192 41.74 -24.75 63.20
C ARG A 192 42.11 -25.71 62.06
N SER A 193 42.14 -27.02 62.31
CA SER A 193 42.48 -27.99 61.25
C SER A 193 41.39 -28.09 60.18
N SER A 194 40.11 -28.03 60.58
CA SER A 194 38.97 -28.02 59.65
C SER A 194 38.96 -26.78 58.74
N LEU A 195 39.32 -25.60 59.27
CA LEU A 195 39.39 -24.36 58.49
C LEU A 195 40.39 -24.45 57.32
N VAL A 196 41.59 -24.99 57.58
CA VAL A 196 42.64 -25.14 56.56
C VAL A 196 42.20 -26.09 55.43
N GLN A 197 41.44 -27.14 55.74
CA GLN A 197 40.90 -28.06 54.74
C GLN A 197 39.87 -27.35 53.82
N ALA A 198 38.95 -26.59 54.41
CA ALA A 198 37.94 -25.84 53.65
C ALA A 198 38.58 -24.77 52.73
N GLU A 199 39.66 -24.10 53.15
CA GLU A 199 40.40 -23.16 52.32
C GLU A 199 41.09 -23.83 51.13
N GLN A 200 41.64 -25.04 51.30
CA GLN A 200 42.22 -25.83 50.22
C GLN A 200 41.16 -26.23 49.18
N GLU A 201 40.00 -26.72 49.62
CA GLU A 201 38.89 -27.06 48.71
C GLU A 201 38.39 -25.85 47.91
N LEU A 202 38.21 -24.70 48.58
CA LEU A 202 37.82 -23.45 47.92
C LEU A 202 38.87 -22.97 46.90
N SER A 203 40.17 -23.20 47.15
CA SER A 203 41.22 -22.88 46.18
C SER A 203 41.14 -23.74 44.92
N GLY A 204 40.90 -25.05 45.07
CA GLY A 204 40.74 -25.99 43.95
C GLY A 204 39.47 -25.74 43.14
N LEU A 205 38.38 -25.35 43.79
CA LEU A 205 37.14 -24.95 43.11
C LEU A 205 37.32 -23.66 42.30
N ARG A 206 38.06 -22.66 42.82
CA ARG A 206 38.38 -21.43 42.07
C ARG A 206 39.21 -21.70 40.82
N GLN A 207 40.23 -22.56 40.90
CA GLN A 207 41.03 -22.94 39.72
C GLN A 207 40.18 -23.67 38.67
N LYS A 208 39.28 -24.57 39.08
CA LYS A 208 38.33 -25.24 38.18
C LYS A 208 37.38 -24.24 37.49
N LEU A 209 36.84 -23.28 38.25
CA LEU A 209 35.96 -22.24 37.70
C LEU A 209 36.70 -21.39 36.65
N GLN A 210 37.91 -20.91 36.97
CA GLN A 210 38.73 -20.12 36.04
C GLN A 210 39.09 -20.91 34.77
N ALA A 211 39.33 -22.22 34.89
CA ALA A 211 39.54 -23.09 33.74
C ALA A 211 38.29 -23.19 32.85
N THR A 212 37.10 -23.39 33.45
CA THR A 212 35.83 -23.42 32.70
C THR A 212 35.47 -22.07 32.05
N GLU A 213 35.73 -20.96 32.71
CA GLU A 213 35.58 -19.61 32.13
C GLU A 213 36.51 -19.41 30.92
N SER A 214 37.75 -19.92 31.00
CA SER A 214 38.71 -19.86 29.88
C SER A 214 38.29 -20.70 28.67
N LEU A 215 37.51 -21.77 28.87
CA LEU A 215 36.95 -22.60 27.80
C LEU A 215 35.71 -21.94 27.19
N ALA A 216 34.75 -21.51 28.03
CA ALA A 216 33.54 -20.81 27.59
C ALA A 216 33.87 -19.53 26.80
N ASN A 217 34.96 -18.82 27.13
CA ASN A 217 35.43 -17.67 26.35
C ASN A 217 35.96 -18.07 24.96
N LYS A 218 36.70 -19.18 24.83
CA LYS A 218 37.17 -19.70 23.53
C LYS A 218 35.99 -20.13 22.64
N GLU A 219 35.03 -20.85 23.22
CA GLU A 219 33.80 -21.25 22.53
C GLU A 219 33.01 -20.03 22.05
N ASN A 220 32.89 -18.97 22.87
CA ASN A 220 32.26 -17.72 22.45
C ASN A 220 33.00 -17.01 21.31
N ASP A 221 34.33 -17.02 21.30
CA ASP A 221 35.11 -16.44 20.20
C ASP A 221 35.06 -17.27 18.91
N GLU A 222 34.96 -18.60 19.00
CA GLU A 222 34.68 -19.46 17.84
C GLU A 222 33.26 -19.26 17.32
N VAL A 223 32.25 -19.14 18.18
CA VAL A 223 30.88 -18.76 17.81
C VAL A 223 30.84 -17.36 17.16
N ARG A 224 31.67 -16.41 17.59
CA ARG A 224 31.81 -15.10 16.92
C ARG A 224 32.44 -15.23 15.53
N ARG A 225 33.50 -16.03 15.37
CA ARG A 225 34.11 -16.31 14.05
C ARG A 225 33.11 -16.97 13.11
N MET A 226 32.40 -18.00 13.56
CA MET A 226 31.38 -18.69 12.76
C MET A 226 30.24 -17.76 12.36
N LYS A 227 29.77 -16.87 13.26
CA LYS A 227 28.77 -15.85 12.92
C LYS A 227 29.26 -14.85 11.87
N SER A 228 30.51 -14.38 11.99
CA SER A 228 31.12 -13.47 11.00
C SER A 228 31.24 -14.13 9.62
N LEU A 229 31.67 -15.38 9.57
CA LEU A 229 31.70 -16.18 8.33
C LEU A 229 30.29 -16.39 7.76
N LEU A 230 29.31 -16.74 8.60
CA LEU A 230 27.92 -16.92 8.17
C LEU A 230 27.38 -15.64 7.53
N THR A 231 27.51 -14.47 8.19
CA THR A 231 27.06 -13.20 7.61
C THR A 231 27.77 -12.85 6.30
N SER A 232 29.06 -13.20 6.16
CA SER A 232 29.79 -13.02 4.90
C SER A 232 29.27 -13.92 3.79
N THR A 233 28.95 -15.18 4.10
CA THR A 233 28.33 -16.10 3.13
C THR A 233 26.88 -15.75 2.78
N GLU A 234 26.10 -15.22 3.74
CA GLU A 234 24.75 -14.70 3.50
C GLU A 234 24.77 -13.48 2.56
N GLU A 235 25.75 -12.59 2.72
CA GLU A 235 25.93 -11.43 1.84
C GLU A 235 26.42 -11.84 0.44
N GLN A 236 27.33 -12.81 0.32
CA GLN A 236 27.71 -13.40 -0.97
C GLN A 236 26.53 -14.09 -1.67
N LEU A 237 25.74 -14.90 -0.95
CA LEU A 237 24.52 -15.52 -1.47
C LEU A 237 23.49 -14.47 -1.91
N ARG A 238 23.37 -13.36 -1.19
CA ARG A 238 22.49 -12.24 -1.55
C ARG A 238 22.93 -11.55 -2.84
N ILE A 239 24.24 -11.35 -3.04
CA ILE A 239 24.80 -10.82 -4.30
C ILE A 239 24.48 -11.78 -5.46
N VAL A 240 24.81 -13.07 -5.32
CA VAL A 240 24.52 -14.10 -6.35
C VAL A 240 23.02 -14.22 -6.65
N THR A 241 22.17 -14.09 -5.63
CA THR A 241 20.70 -14.12 -5.81
C THR A 241 20.17 -12.89 -6.54
N ASN A 242 20.84 -11.74 -6.46
CA ASN A 242 20.48 -10.55 -7.21
C ASN A 242 20.96 -10.64 -8.66
N THR A 243 22.22 -11.02 -8.90
CA THR A 243 22.73 -11.19 -10.27
C THR A 243 21.98 -12.29 -11.04
N LEU A 244 21.56 -13.37 -10.38
CA LEU A 244 20.70 -14.39 -11.01
C LEU A 244 19.34 -13.82 -11.46
N LYS A 245 18.76 -12.86 -10.73
CA LYS A 245 17.50 -12.20 -11.12
C LYS A 245 17.71 -11.22 -12.27
N GLU A 246 18.83 -10.51 -12.27
CA GLU A 246 19.23 -9.61 -13.35
C GLU A 246 19.43 -10.39 -14.66
N GLU A 247 20.17 -11.50 -14.61
CA GLU A 247 20.32 -12.47 -15.71
C GLU A 247 18.98 -13.09 -16.15
N GLU A 248 18.08 -13.42 -15.21
CA GLU A 248 16.73 -13.88 -15.54
C GLU A 248 15.88 -12.82 -16.24
N GLU A 249 15.99 -11.55 -15.85
CA GLU A 249 15.30 -10.44 -16.53
C GLU A 249 15.90 -10.15 -17.91
N GLU A 250 17.22 -10.11 -18.04
CA GLU A 250 17.94 -10.01 -19.32
C GLU A 250 17.50 -11.14 -20.25
N ARG A 251 17.48 -12.38 -19.77
CA ARG A 251 17.02 -13.55 -20.54
C ARG A 251 15.55 -13.42 -20.97
N LYS A 252 14.66 -12.95 -20.09
CA LYS A 252 13.24 -12.71 -20.45
C LYS A 252 13.10 -11.59 -21.49
N ARG A 253 13.90 -10.52 -21.39
CA ARG A 253 13.95 -9.44 -22.41
C ARG A 253 14.47 -9.94 -23.76
N LEU A 254 15.51 -10.77 -23.75
CA LEU A 254 16.07 -11.40 -24.96
C LEU A 254 15.09 -12.40 -25.58
N GLU A 255 14.36 -13.19 -24.79
CA GLU A 255 13.33 -14.09 -25.30
C GLU A 255 12.17 -13.32 -25.95
N VAL A 256 11.74 -12.18 -25.38
CA VAL A 256 10.74 -11.30 -25.99
C VAL A 256 11.26 -10.64 -27.28
N LYS A 257 12.55 -10.28 -27.36
CA LYS A 257 13.17 -9.83 -28.62
C LYS A 257 13.18 -10.94 -29.67
N LEU A 258 13.66 -12.13 -29.32
CA LEU A 258 13.73 -13.28 -30.22
C LEU A 258 12.35 -13.67 -30.77
N ARG A 259 11.31 -13.67 -29.92
CA ARG A 259 9.92 -13.93 -30.37
C ARG A 259 9.39 -12.83 -31.31
N ARG A 260 9.81 -11.57 -31.15
CA ARG A 260 9.48 -10.48 -32.09
C ARG A 260 10.23 -10.62 -33.41
N GLU A 261 11.52 -10.96 -33.37
CA GLU A 261 12.32 -11.23 -34.58
C GLU A 261 11.80 -12.45 -35.34
N GLN A 262 11.37 -13.51 -34.65
CA GLN A 262 10.71 -14.66 -35.25
C GLN A 262 9.34 -14.33 -35.85
N ALA A 263 8.51 -13.53 -35.17
CA ALA A 263 7.24 -13.07 -35.71
C ALA A 263 7.42 -12.15 -36.93
N GLN A 264 8.42 -11.26 -36.90
CA GLN A 264 8.79 -10.44 -38.05
C GLN A 264 9.27 -11.31 -39.22
N GLN A 265 10.17 -12.26 -38.98
CA GLN A 265 10.62 -13.20 -40.02
C GLN A 265 9.48 -14.01 -40.63
N GLN A 266 8.49 -14.44 -39.83
CA GLN A 266 7.29 -15.12 -40.33
C GLN A 266 6.44 -14.19 -41.20
N GLN A 267 6.24 -12.93 -40.78
CA GLN A 267 5.53 -11.94 -41.59
C GLN A 267 6.29 -11.62 -42.88
N ASP A 268 7.61 -11.41 -42.82
CA ASP A 268 8.47 -11.16 -43.98
C ASP A 268 8.46 -12.35 -44.96
N GLU A 269 8.40 -13.59 -44.46
CA GLU A 269 8.30 -14.81 -45.26
C GLU A 269 6.90 -15.00 -45.89
N GLU A 270 5.83 -14.61 -45.20
CA GLU A 270 4.47 -14.57 -45.75
C GLU A 270 4.31 -13.46 -46.80
N GLU A 271 4.87 -12.27 -46.57
CA GLU A 271 4.91 -11.18 -47.53
C GLU A 271 5.76 -11.55 -48.76
N ALA A 272 6.89 -12.23 -48.59
CA ALA A 272 7.69 -12.77 -49.68
C ALA A 272 6.91 -13.79 -50.54
N LYS A 273 6.24 -14.76 -49.92
CA LYS A 273 5.37 -15.73 -50.63
C LYS A 273 4.21 -15.04 -51.36
N ARG A 274 3.64 -13.99 -50.77
CA ARG A 274 2.57 -13.19 -51.39
C ARG A 274 3.09 -12.40 -52.60
N LEU A 275 4.29 -11.84 -52.52
CA LEU A 275 4.96 -11.17 -53.64
C LEU A 275 5.36 -12.16 -54.74
N GLU A 276 5.81 -13.37 -54.39
CA GLU A 276 6.12 -14.44 -55.34
C GLU A 276 4.86 -14.93 -56.08
N LEU A 277 3.74 -15.10 -55.37
CA LEU A 277 2.43 -15.39 -55.98
C LEU A 277 1.98 -14.28 -56.94
N LEU A 278 2.13 -13.01 -56.55
CA LEU A 278 1.81 -11.87 -57.40
C LEU A 278 2.74 -11.77 -58.63
N LEU A 279 4.03 -12.12 -58.46
CA LEU A 279 5.00 -12.21 -59.56
C LEU A 279 4.61 -13.31 -60.54
N GLY A 280 4.24 -14.50 -60.06
CA GLY A 280 3.74 -15.60 -60.88
C GLY A 280 2.45 -15.25 -61.64
N GLN A 281 1.52 -14.54 -60.98
CA GLN A 281 0.32 -14.01 -61.65
C GLN A 281 0.65 -12.94 -62.71
N ALA A 282 1.63 -12.08 -62.46
CA ALA A 282 2.09 -11.07 -63.42
C ALA A 282 2.79 -11.72 -64.62
N GLN A 283 3.65 -12.71 -64.39
CA GLN A 283 4.30 -13.52 -65.43
C GLN A 283 3.28 -14.29 -66.27
N GLY A 284 2.31 -14.96 -65.65
CA GLY A 284 1.24 -15.66 -66.36
C GLY A 284 0.39 -14.73 -67.23
N LYS A 285 0.07 -13.52 -66.73
CA LYS A 285 -0.59 -12.48 -67.52
C LYS A 285 0.29 -12.00 -68.67
N LEU A 286 1.57 -11.79 -68.45
CA LEU A 286 2.53 -11.35 -69.47
C LEU A 286 2.68 -12.40 -70.58
N ILE A 287 2.83 -13.69 -70.24
CA ILE A 287 2.84 -14.80 -71.21
C ILE A 287 1.53 -14.84 -72.01
N SER A 288 0.36 -14.69 -71.36
CA SER A 288 -0.93 -14.65 -72.07
C SER A 288 -1.07 -13.45 -73.01
N ALA A 289 -0.43 -12.31 -72.67
CA ALA A 289 -0.39 -11.11 -73.50
C ALA A 289 0.58 -11.27 -74.67
N GLU A 290 1.74 -11.90 -74.46
CA GLU A 290 2.69 -12.27 -75.54
C GLU A 290 2.07 -13.28 -76.51
N GLU A 291 1.37 -14.30 -76.02
CA GLU A 291 0.60 -15.21 -76.87
C GLU A 291 -0.51 -14.49 -77.65
N SER A 292 -1.27 -13.60 -77.00
CA SER A 292 -2.33 -12.84 -77.68
C SER A 292 -1.76 -11.86 -78.71
N LEU A 293 -0.62 -11.23 -78.42
CA LEU A 293 0.09 -10.37 -79.36
C LEU A 293 0.62 -11.18 -80.54
N LYS A 294 1.21 -12.35 -80.30
CA LYS A 294 1.69 -13.25 -81.34
C LYS A 294 0.54 -13.72 -82.24
N ARG A 295 -0.57 -14.20 -81.68
CA ARG A 295 -1.76 -14.58 -82.47
C ARG A 295 -2.27 -13.43 -83.33
N SER A 296 -2.23 -12.19 -82.83
CA SER A 296 -2.58 -10.98 -83.59
C SER A 296 -1.56 -10.65 -84.70
N GLN A 297 -0.26 -10.87 -84.46
CA GLN A 297 0.79 -10.74 -85.48
C GLN A 297 0.67 -11.82 -86.57
N ASP A 298 0.42 -13.07 -86.18
CA ASP A 298 0.21 -14.20 -87.08
C ASP A 298 -1.01 -13.92 -87.98
N GLN A 299 -2.17 -13.58 -87.39
CA GLN A 299 -3.39 -13.16 -88.12
C GLN A 299 -3.14 -11.95 -89.04
N ARG A 300 -2.37 -10.95 -88.58
CA ARG A 300 -2.01 -9.81 -89.42
C ARG A 300 -1.16 -10.24 -90.62
N SER A 301 -0.20 -11.14 -90.43
CA SER A 301 0.65 -11.66 -91.52
C SER A 301 -0.13 -12.50 -92.53
N GLU A 302 -1.13 -13.24 -92.06
CA GLU A 302 -2.08 -13.98 -92.92
C GLU A 302 -2.94 -13.01 -93.74
N LEU A 303 -3.48 -11.96 -93.12
CA LEU A 303 -4.26 -10.92 -93.79
C LEU A 303 -3.41 -10.12 -94.78
N GLU A 304 -2.16 -9.76 -94.44
CA GLU A 304 -1.24 -9.08 -95.35
C GLU A 304 -0.86 -9.99 -96.54
N SER A 305 -0.63 -11.28 -96.30
CA SER A 305 -0.38 -12.27 -97.37
C SER A 305 -1.58 -12.46 -98.29
N ARG A 306 -2.79 -12.55 -97.72
CA ARG A 306 -4.05 -12.67 -98.47
C ARG A 306 -4.34 -11.41 -99.28
N LEU A 307 -4.03 -10.22 -98.74
CA LEU A 307 -4.18 -8.95 -99.45
C LEU A 307 -3.17 -8.83 -100.59
N GLN A 308 -1.93 -9.29 -100.41
CA GLN A 308 -0.97 -9.42 -101.52
C GLN A 308 -1.47 -10.39 -102.61
N GLY A 309 -2.04 -11.53 -102.24
CA GLY A 309 -2.70 -12.45 -103.18
C GLY A 309 -3.80 -11.78 -103.99
N LEU A 310 -4.75 -11.12 -103.33
CA LEU A 310 -5.84 -10.37 -103.97
C LEU A 310 -5.35 -9.21 -104.87
N VAL A 311 -4.23 -8.57 -104.53
CA VAL A 311 -3.59 -7.54 -105.38
C VAL A 311 -2.97 -8.17 -106.63
N LEU A 312 -2.34 -9.34 -106.53
CA LEU A 312 -1.81 -10.07 -107.67
C LEU A 312 -2.93 -10.58 -108.59
N GLU A 313 -3.96 -11.22 -108.03
CA GLU A 313 -5.17 -11.65 -108.75
C GLU A 313 -5.84 -10.48 -109.49
N ARG A 314 -5.99 -9.34 -108.80
CA ARG A 314 -6.51 -8.11 -109.42
C ARG A 314 -5.61 -7.62 -110.56
N SER A 315 -4.29 -7.61 -110.40
CA SER A 315 -3.37 -7.18 -111.45
C SER A 315 -3.37 -8.11 -112.67
N ALA A 316 -3.63 -9.40 -112.47
CA ALA A 316 -3.84 -10.36 -113.55
C ALA A 316 -5.18 -10.09 -114.27
N ALA A 317 -6.27 -9.88 -113.53
CA ALA A 317 -7.57 -9.54 -114.11
C ALA A 317 -7.55 -8.20 -114.89
N GLU A 318 -6.87 -7.17 -114.38
CA GLU A 318 -6.67 -5.89 -115.09
C GLU A 318 -5.81 -6.06 -116.37
N ALA A 319 -4.90 -7.03 -116.41
CA ALA A 319 -4.15 -7.39 -117.61
C ALA A 319 -5.00 -8.20 -118.62
N GLU A 320 -5.80 -9.17 -118.16
CA GLU A 320 -6.74 -9.91 -118.99
C GLU A 320 -7.82 -8.99 -119.60
N GLU A 321 -8.37 -8.05 -118.82
CA GLU A 321 -9.28 -7.01 -119.31
C GLU A 321 -8.59 -6.14 -120.39
N SER A 322 -7.32 -5.77 -120.18
CA SER A 322 -6.54 -5.01 -121.16
C SER A 322 -6.31 -5.79 -122.47
N GLU A 323 -6.06 -7.10 -122.41
CA GLU A 323 -5.96 -7.93 -123.62
C GLU A 323 -7.31 -8.11 -124.32
N LEU A 324 -8.40 -8.29 -123.57
CA LEU A 324 -9.75 -8.40 -124.11
C LEU A 324 -10.20 -7.10 -124.79
N LEU A 325 -9.91 -5.93 -124.20
CA LEU A 325 -10.16 -4.63 -124.83
C LEU A 325 -9.38 -4.48 -126.14
N ARG A 326 -8.10 -4.88 -126.17
CA ARG A 326 -7.27 -4.87 -127.40
C ARG A 326 -7.83 -5.81 -128.48
N LEU A 327 -8.36 -6.97 -128.09
CA LEU A 327 -8.99 -7.94 -129.00
C LEU A 327 -10.34 -7.44 -129.54
N ILE A 328 -11.13 -6.75 -128.71
CA ILE A 328 -12.37 -6.09 -129.12
C ILE A 328 -12.09 -4.97 -130.12
N GLU A 329 -11.09 -4.12 -129.85
CA GLU A 329 -10.68 -3.05 -130.77
C GLU A 329 -10.19 -3.61 -132.12
N GLN A 330 -9.36 -4.66 -132.10
CA GLN A 330 -8.92 -5.34 -133.33
C GLN A 330 -10.12 -5.87 -134.14
N ARG A 331 -11.08 -6.58 -133.50
CA ARG A 331 -12.28 -7.07 -134.18
C ARG A 331 -13.18 -5.94 -134.70
N LEU A 332 -13.21 -4.79 -134.02
CA LEU A 332 -13.94 -3.62 -134.49
C LEU A 332 -13.32 -3.06 -135.78
N GLN A 333 -11.99 -3.00 -135.85
CA GLN A 333 -11.25 -2.59 -137.06
C GLN A 333 -11.42 -3.60 -138.20
N GLU A 334 -11.36 -4.90 -137.92
CA GLU A 334 -11.64 -5.98 -138.89
C GLU A 334 -13.07 -5.86 -139.45
N HIS A 335 -14.07 -5.61 -138.59
CA HIS A 335 -15.46 -5.40 -139.01
C HIS A 335 -15.64 -4.10 -139.81
N GLN A 336 -14.90 -3.02 -139.49
CA GLN A 336 -14.91 -1.79 -140.30
C GLN A 336 -14.34 -2.06 -141.70
N GLN A 337 -13.21 -2.74 -141.81
CA GLN A 337 -12.61 -3.11 -143.10
C GLN A 337 -13.51 -4.04 -143.92
N MET A 338 -14.16 -5.03 -143.28
CA MET A 338 -15.19 -5.87 -143.91
C MET A 338 -16.32 -5.01 -144.50
N LYS A 339 -16.87 -4.09 -143.70
CA LYS A 339 -17.98 -3.21 -144.13
C LYS A 339 -17.57 -2.26 -145.26
N GLU A 340 -16.34 -1.73 -145.24
CA GLU A 340 -15.81 -0.92 -146.34
C GLU A 340 -15.64 -1.72 -147.63
N GLN A 341 -15.22 -2.99 -147.55
CA GLN A 341 -15.17 -3.90 -148.70
C GLN A 341 -16.57 -4.24 -149.22
N GLU A 342 -17.52 -4.55 -148.34
CA GLU A 342 -18.92 -4.77 -148.70
C GLU A 342 -19.51 -3.55 -149.41
N GLU A 343 -19.38 -2.34 -148.85
CA GLU A 343 -19.82 -1.10 -149.50
C GLU A 343 -19.13 -0.85 -150.84
N ALA A 344 -17.84 -1.15 -150.98
CA ALA A 344 -17.13 -1.06 -152.25
C ALA A 344 -17.68 -2.04 -153.31
N THR A 345 -18.03 -3.27 -152.92
CA THR A 345 -18.67 -4.24 -153.83
C THR A 345 -20.10 -3.83 -154.20
N VAL A 346 -20.89 -3.29 -153.27
CA VAL A 346 -22.23 -2.78 -153.57
C VAL A 346 -22.16 -1.64 -154.59
N ARG A 347 -21.28 -0.66 -154.38
CA ARG A 347 -21.09 0.47 -155.32
C ARG A 347 -20.65 0.01 -156.71
N SER A 348 -19.84 -1.06 -156.81
CA SER A 348 -19.42 -1.61 -158.12
C SER A 348 -20.55 -2.38 -158.83
N LEU A 349 -21.40 -3.08 -158.08
CA LEU A 349 -22.59 -3.75 -158.59
C LEU A 349 -23.68 -2.76 -159.02
N GLU A 350 -23.89 -1.67 -158.27
CA GLU A 350 -24.80 -0.59 -158.65
C GLU A 350 -24.35 0.09 -159.96
N LEU A 351 -23.05 0.35 -160.12
CA LEU A 351 -22.49 0.89 -161.37
C LEU A 351 -22.71 -0.08 -162.55
N ARG A 352 -22.50 -1.40 -162.36
CA ARG A 352 -22.78 -2.38 -163.42
C ARG A 352 -24.28 -2.49 -163.72
N ARG A 353 -25.16 -2.32 -162.72
CA ARG A 353 -26.61 -2.27 -162.91
C ARG A 353 -27.01 -1.07 -163.78
N GLN A 354 -26.43 0.11 -163.53
CA GLN A 354 -26.66 1.31 -164.34
C GLN A 354 -26.23 1.12 -165.80
N GLN A 355 -25.07 0.49 -166.05
CA GLN A 355 -24.63 0.15 -167.40
C GLN A 355 -25.62 -0.79 -168.11
N LEU A 356 -26.06 -1.87 -167.45
CA LEU A 356 -27.06 -2.80 -167.99
C LEU A 356 -28.42 -2.12 -168.26
N GLU A 357 -28.82 -1.17 -167.42
CA GLU A 357 -29.99 -0.32 -167.62
C GLU A 357 -29.85 0.67 -168.79
N GLU A 358 -28.64 1.03 -169.23
CA GLU A 358 -28.40 1.83 -170.43
C GLU A 358 -28.30 0.95 -171.69
N GLU A 359 -27.66 -0.22 -171.58
CA GLU A 359 -27.62 -1.26 -172.62
C GLU A 359 -29.06 -1.64 -173.04
N LEU A 360 -29.94 -2.00 -172.08
CA LEU A 360 -31.36 -2.31 -172.33
C LEU A 360 -32.16 -1.16 -172.99
N LYS A 361 -31.90 0.10 -172.60
CA LYS A 361 -32.58 1.28 -173.18
C LYS A 361 -32.18 1.53 -174.64
N GLN A 362 -31.00 1.06 -175.05
CA GLN A 362 -30.58 1.09 -176.46
C GLN A 362 -31.24 -0.05 -177.25
N GLU A 363 -31.32 -1.25 -176.68
CA GLU A 363 -32.01 -2.39 -177.31
C GLU A 363 -33.50 -2.11 -177.53
N GLU A 364 -34.26 -1.65 -176.51
CA GLU A 364 -35.67 -1.25 -176.64
C GLU A 364 -35.91 -0.24 -177.78
N LYS A 365 -34.94 0.67 -177.98
CA LYS A 365 -35.02 1.70 -179.02
C LYS A 365 -34.83 1.11 -180.40
N SER A 366 -33.90 0.15 -180.55
CA SER A 366 -33.70 -0.59 -181.80
C SER A 366 -34.90 -1.48 -182.16
N GLU A 367 -35.56 -2.11 -181.17
CA GLU A 367 -36.78 -2.89 -181.40
C GLU A 367 -37.94 -2.02 -181.89
N ARG A 368 -38.14 -0.83 -181.32
CA ARG A 368 -39.18 0.12 -181.76
C ARG A 368 -38.96 0.57 -183.21
N GLU A 369 -37.72 0.78 -183.63
CA GLU A 369 -37.38 1.07 -185.03
C GLU A 369 -37.61 -0.13 -185.97
N LEU A 370 -37.41 -1.36 -185.49
CA LEU A 370 -37.69 -2.58 -186.25
C LEU A 370 -39.21 -2.81 -186.42
N GLN A 371 -39.98 -2.61 -185.35
CA GLN A 371 -41.44 -2.74 -185.35
C GLN A 371 -42.11 -1.73 -186.31
N ALA A 372 -41.63 -0.49 -186.36
CA ALA A 372 -42.13 0.53 -187.28
C ALA A 372 -41.96 0.13 -188.76
N LYS A 373 -40.79 -0.42 -189.14
CA LYS A 373 -40.53 -0.92 -190.51
C LYS A 373 -41.46 -2.08 -190.87
N ASN A 374 -41.78 -2.95 -189.92
CA ASN A 374 -42.63 -4.12 -190.16
C ASN A 374 -44.10 -3.73 -190.42
N GLN A 375 -44.59 -2.65 -189.82
CA GLN A 375 -45.94 -2.11 -190.09
C GLN A 375 -46.07 -1.58 -191.53
N GLU A 376 -45.02 -0.97 -192.09
CA GLU A 376 -45.04 -0.51 -193.49
C GLU A 376 -45.24 -1.66 -194.48
N VAL A 377 -44.55 -2.79 -194.27
CA VAL A 377 -44.65 -4.01 -195.10
C VAL A 377 -46.09 -4.54 -195.15
N MET A 378 -46.77 -4.58 -194.00
CA MET A 378 -48.15 -5.08 -193.91
C MET A 378 -49.14 -4.25 -194.75
N THR A 379 -48.97 -2.92 -194.82
CA THR A 379 -49.86 -2.07 -195.65
C THR A 379 -49.76 -2.35 -197.14
N ARG A 380 -48.60 -2.83 -197.64
CA ARG A 380 -48.40 -3.15 -199.06
C ARG A 380 -49.03 -4.48 -199.46
N LYS A 381 -49.30 -5.38 -198.50
CA LYS A 381 -49.85 -6.72 -198.75
C LYS A 381 -51.32 -6.68 -199.16
N HIS A 382 -52.16 -5.94 -198.43
CA HIS A 382 -53.61 -5.90 -198.67
C HIS A 382 -54.00 -5.33 -200.04
N ILE A 383 -53.18 -4.48 -200.66
CA ILE A 383 -53.46 -3.91 -202.00
C ILE A 383 -53.42 -4.99 -203.10
N VAL A 384 -52.69 -6.09 -202.89
CA VAL A 384 -52.58 -7.21 -203.85
C VAL A 384 -53.71 -8.22 -203.68
N GLU A 385 -54.18 -8.44 -202.44
CA GLU A 385 -55.14 -9.50 -202.09
C GLU A 385 -56.55 -9.25 -202.63
N ASP A 386 -56.94 -7.99 -202.82
CA ASP A 386 -58.26 -7.63 -203.38
C ASP A 386 -58.33 -7.69 -204.91
N GLN A 387 -57.20 -7.87 -205.62
CA GLN A 387 -57.19 -7.99 -207.09
C GLN A 387 -57.37 -9.43 -207.60
N LEU A 388 -57.19 -10.45 -206.74
CA LEU A 388 -57.24 -11.86 -207.13
C LEU A 388 -58.65 -12.48 -207.09
N ARG A 389 -59.52 -12.05 -206.16
CA ARG A 389 -60.87 -12.62 -205.96
C ARG A 389 -61.84 -12.47 -207.16
N GLY A 390 -61.43 -11.80 -208.24
CA GLY A 390 -62.25 -11.58 -209.44
C GLY A 390 -62.06 -12.59 -210.57
N LEU A 391 -61.07 -13.49 -210.50
CA LEU A 391 -60.66 -14.35 -211.63
C LEU A 391 -60.77 -15.86 -211.38
N GLU A 392 -61.04 -16.28 -210.15
CA GLU A 392 -60.98 -17.70 -209.75
C GLU A 392 -62.30 -18.46 -209.99
N ALA A 393 -63.37 -17.78 -210.43
CA ALA A 393 -64.72 -18.33 -210.55
C ALA A 393 -65.07 -18.99 -211.91
N GLU A 394 -64.21 -18.92 -212.93
CA GLU A 394 -64.52 -19.39 -214.30
C GLU A 394 -63.68 -20.58 -214.80
N ASN A 395 -62.77 -21.16 -214.00
CA ASN A 395 -61.88 -22.25 -214.45
C ASN A 395 -61.98 -23.56 -213.64
N GLU A 396 -62.99 -23.70 -212.78
CA GLU A 396 -63.23 -24.90 -211.93
C GLU A 396 -63.84 -26.10 -212.70
N GLN A 397 -63.72 -26.15 -214.05
CA GLN A 397 -64.35 -27.18 -214.89
C GLN A 397 -63.42 -27.88 -215.91
N LEU A 398 -62.09 -27.83 -215.72
CA LEU A 398 -61.13 -28.57 -216.56
C LEU A 398 -60.06 -29.32 -215.74
N MET A 399 -60.42 -30.54 -215.28
CA MET A 399 -59.52 -31.67 -214.94
C MET A 399 -58.42 -31.37 -213.90
N GLN A 400 -58.53 -31.71 -212.61
CA GLN A 400 -59.46 -32.60 -211.91
C GLN A 400 -59.56 -34.03 -212.49
N SER A 401 -58.43 -34.63 -212.87
CA SER A 401 -58.39 -36.04 -213.30
C SER A 401 -57.04 -36.77 -213.11
N VAL A 402 -55.97 -36.10 -212.64
CA VAL A 402 -54.60 -36.69 -212.62
C VAL A 402 -53.84 -36.47 -211.29
N VAL A 403 -54.07 -35.37 -210.57
CA VAL A 403 -53.26 -35.00 -209.38
C VAL A 403 -53.80 -35.56 -208.05
N GLU A 404 -55.10 -35.82 -207.95
CA GLU A 404 -55.78 -36.25 -206.71
C GLU A 404 -55.31 -37.63 -206.20
N ALA A 405 -54.53 -38.37 -206.98
CA ALA A 405 -53.90 -39.63 -206.58
C ALA A 405 -52.58 -39.47 -205.80
N GLU A 406 -51.88 -38.34 -205.90
CA GLU A 406 -50.55 -38.16 -205.29
C GLU A 406 -50.60 -37.48 -203.91
N GLN A 407 -51.61 -36.63 -203.66
CA GLN A 407 -51.71 -35.84 -202.43
C GLN A 407 -52.02 -36.71 -201.20
N SER A 408 -52.89 -37.73 -201.34
CA SER A 408 -53.31 -38.62 -200.24
C SER A 408 -52.17 -39.40 -199.56
N TYR A 409 -50.97 -39.46 -200.16
CA TYR A 409 -49.81 -40.09 -199.51
C TYR A 409 -49.04 -39.11 -198.62
N GLN A 410 -48.92 -37.84 -199.03
CA GLN A 410 -48.11 -36.82 -198.34
C GLN A 410 -48.72 -36.40 -197.00
N ASP A 411 -50.05 -36.28 -196.93
CA ASP A 411 -50.77 -35.90 -195.69
C ASP A 411 -50.53 -36.91 -194.55
N SER A 412 -50.40 -38.20 -194.90
CA SER A 412 -50.09 -39.26 -193.92
C SER A 412 -48.68 -39.11 -193.34
N GLU A 413 -47.71 -38.68 -194.14
CA GLU A 413 -46.32 -38.52 -193.73
C GLU A 413 -46.13 -37.30 -192.82
N GLN A 414 -46.93 -36.25 -193.00
CA GLN A 414 -46.93 -35.07 -192.13
C GLN A 414 -47.50 -35.40 -190.75
N LEU A 415 -48.62 -36.12 -190.67
CA LEU A 415 -49.22 -36.56 -189.40
C LEU A 415 -48.27 -37.43 -188.55
N TYR A 416 -47.46 -38.29 -189.17
CA TYR A 416 -46.42 -39.04 -188.45
C TYR A 416 -45.30 -38.13 -187.91
N LYS A 417 -44.89 -37.10 -188.65
CA LYS A 417 -43.86 -36.14 -188.21
C LYS A 417 -44.35 -35.29 -187.03
N GLU A 418 -45.53 -34.69 -187.14
CA GLU A 418 -46.13 -33.93 -186.04
C GLU A 418 -46.29 -34.77 -184.77
N MET A 419 -46.74 -36.02 -184.89
CA MET A 419 -46.88 -36.94 -183.76
C MET A 419 -45.53 -37.26 -183.11
N HIS A 420 -44.48 -37.50 -183.89
CA HIS A 420 -43.12 -37.68 -183.38
C HIS A 420 -42.56 -36.43 -182.71
N GLU A 421 -42.77 -35.24 -183.27
CA GLU A 421 -42.35 -33.97 -182.67
C GLU A 421 -43.06 -33.69 -181.35
N ARG A 422 -44.38 -33.94 -181.28
CA ARG A 422 -45.18 -33.86 -180.04
C ARG A 422 -44.63 -34.78 -178.96
N ASN A 423 -44.26 -36.00 -179.32
CA ASN A 423 -43.68 -36.98 -178.40
C ASN A 423 -42.28 -36.55 -177.93
N ALA A 424 -41.46 -36.01 -178.83
CA ALA A 424 -40.14 -35.45 -178.51
C ALA A 424 -40.20 -34.14 -177.68
N GLU A 425 -41.31 -33.40 -177.73
CA GLU A 425 -41.57 -32.28 -176.82
C GLU A 425 -42.00 -32.75 -175.43
N LEU A 426 -42.90 -33.73 -175.34
CA LEU A 426 -43.28 -34.36 -174.07
C LEU A 426 -42.08 -35.01 -173.37
N GLN A 427 -41.18 -35.64 -174.12
CA GLN A 427 -39.90 -36.17 -173.60
C GLN A 427 -38.87 -35.10 -173.23
N ARG A 428 -39.07 -33.82 -173.59
CA ARG A 428 -38.26 -32.70 -173.06
C ARG A 428 -38.87 -32.19 -171.76
N ARG A 429 -40.17 -31.90 -171.75
CA ARG A 429 -40.92 -31.48 -170.55
C ARG A 429 -40.82 -32.49 -169.40
N LEU A 430 -40.80 -33.80 -169.69
CA LEU A 430 -40.55 -34.84 -168.69
C LEU A 430 -39.15 -34.71 -168.06
N ARG A 431 -38.09 -34.54 -168.86
CA ARG A 431 -36.72 -34.35 -168.36
C ARG A 431 -36.57 -33.04 -167.59
N GLU A 432 -37.19 -31.95 -168.04
CA GLU A 432 -37.21 -30.67 -167.32
C GLU A 432 -37.88 -30.82 -165.93
N LEU A 433 -38.97 -31.59 -165.82
CA LEU A 433 -39.64 -31.90 -164.55
C LEU A 433 -38.83 -32.88 -163.68
N GLU A 434 -38.12 -33.84 -164.29
CA GLU A 434 -37.20 -34.75 -163.60
C GLU A 434 -36.02 -33.96 -163.01
N GLU A 435 -35.40 -33.06 -163.77
CA GLU A 435 -34.32 -32.16 -163.31
C GLU A 435 -34.80 -31.20 -162.22
N GLN A 436 -35.99 -30.60 -162.35
CA GLN A 436 -36.60 -29.79 -161.28
C GLN A 436 -36.88 -30.62 -160.01
N SER A 437 -37.31 -31.87 -160.16
CA SER A 437 -37.50 -32.80 -159.03
C SER A 437 -36.17 -33.16 -158.36
N HIS A 438 -35.11 -33.46 -159.13
CA HIS A 438 -33.78 -33.75 -158.58
C HIS A 438 -33.16 -32.53 -157.89
N SER A 439 -33.29 -31.33 -158.47
CA SER A 439 -32.89 -30.07 -157.84
C SER A 439 -33.64 -29.82 -156.53
N SER A 440 -34.96 -30.02 -156.52
CA SER A 440 -35.80 -29.89 -155.32
C SER A 440 -35.43 -30.92 -154.23
N GLN A 441 -35.09 -32.16 -154.61
CA GLN A 441 -34.60 -33.18 -153.70
C GLN A 441 -33.23 -32.81 -153.10
N TYR A 442 -32.30 -32.33 -153.92
CA TYR A 442 -30.98 -31.86 -153.46
C TYR A 442 -31.10 -30.69 -152.47
N HIS A 443 -31.98 -29.72 -152.76
CA HIS A 443 -32.27 -28.63 -151.81
C HIS A 443 -32.92 -29.13 -150.51
N LEU A 444 -33.83 -30.10 -150.58
CA LEU A 444 -34.43 -30.75 -149.41
C LEU A 444 -33.39 -31.50 -148.56
N GLU A 445 -32.41 -32.16 -149.18
CA GLU A 445 -31.32 -32.84 -148.46
C GLU A 445 -30.35 -31.84 -147.83
N ALA A 446 -29.96 -30.78 -148.56
CA ALA A 446 -29.15 -29.71 -148.00
C ALA A 446 -29.82 -29.00 -146.80
N VAL A 447 -31.15 -28.84 -146.82
CA VAL A 447 -31.92 -28.32 -145.68
C VAL A 447 -31.99 -29.32 -144.53
N LYS A 448 -32.18 -30.63 -144.80
CA LYS A 448 -32.15 -31.68 -143.75
C LYS A 448 -30.79 -31.74 -143.04
N GLU A 449 -29.68 -31.65 -143.76
CA GLU A 449 -28.34 -31.66 -143.15
C GLU A 449 -28.07 -30.38 -142.33
N LYS A 450 -28.55 -29.21 -142.77
CA LYS A 450 -28.53 -27.99 -141.94
C LYS A 450 -29.32 -28.15 -140.64
N ILE A 451 -30.54 -28.68 -140.71
CA ILE A 451 -31.39 -28.93 -139.53
C ILE A 451 -30.70 -29.91 -138.57
N LYS A 452 -30.09 -31.01 -139.07
CA LYS A 452 -29.30 -31.94 -138.24
C LYS A 452 -28.10 -31.26 -137.58
N ALA A 453 -27.37 -30.42 -138.32
CA ALA A 453 -26.22 -29.69 -137.80
C ALA A 453 -26.62 -28.69 -136.71
N GLU A 454 -27.73 -27.98 -136.88
CA GLU A 454 -28.31 -27.09 -135.87
C GLU A 454 -28.82 -27.87 -134.66
N GLN A 455 -29.52 -28.99 -134.85
CA GLN A 455 -29.95 -29.89 -133.77
C GLN A 455 -28.76 -30.35 -132.92
N LYS A 456 -27.70 -30.86 -133.57
CA LYS A 456 -26.47 -31.27 -132.89
C LYS A 456 -25.78 -30.10 -132.16
N ALA A 457 -25.78 -28.91 -132.74
CA ALA A 457 -25.23 -27.72 -132.09
C ALA A 457 -26.06 -27.27 -130.87
N TRP A 458 -27.37 -27.47 -130.88
CA TRP A 458 -28.24 -27.25 -129.72
C TRP A 458 -28.06 -28.33 -128.65
N GLU A 459 -27.92 -29.60 -129.03
CA GLU A 459 -27.59 -30.70 -128.10
C GLU A 459 -26.23 -30.48 -127.43
N GLU A 460 -25.20 -30.06 -128.18
CA GLU A 460 -23.88 -29.74 -127.65
C GLU A 460 -23.87 -28.48 -126.75
N LYS A 461 -24.77 -27.52 -126.97
CA LYS A 461 -24.99 -26.39 -126.03
C LYS A 461 -25.67 -26.86 -124.76
N LEU A 462 -26.78 -27.59 -124.88
CA LEU A 462 -27.55 -28.09 -123.74
C LEU A 462 -26.69 -29.00 -122.84
N GLN A 463 -25.83 -29.85 -123.41
CA GLN A 463 -24.87 -30.65 -122.64
C GLN A 463 -23.78 -29.83 -121.94
N LYS A 464 -23.41 -28.65 -122.48
CA LYS A 464 -22.46 -27.72 -121.81
C LYS A 464 -23.15 -26.96 -120.69
N GLU A 465 -24.37 -26.50 -120.90
CA GLU A 465 -25.20 -25.85 -119.87
C GLU A 465 -25.54 -26.80 -118.73
N GLN A 466 -25.91 -28.06 -119.03
CA GLN A 466 -26.10 -29.11 -118.02
C GLN A 466 -24.83 -29.37 -117.20
N LYS A 467 -23.67 -29.51 -117.84
CA LYS A 467 -22.39 -29.71 -117.13
C LYS A 467 -21.93 -28.49 -116.34
N ALA A 468 -22.28 -27.28 -116.77
CA ALA A 468 -22.06 -26.06 -116.00
C ALA A 468 -22.94 -26.06 -114.74
N LEU A 469 -24.25 -26.35 -114.88
CA LEU A 469 -25.17 -26.47 -113.75
C LEU A 469 -24.78 -27.58 -112.77
N GLU A 470 -24.31 -28.74 -113.26
CA GLU A 470 -23.76 -29.82 -112.43
C GLU A 470 -22.49 -29.37 -111.68
N ALA A 471 -21.59 -28.63 -112.33
CA ALA A 471 -20.38 -28.10 -111.70
C ALA A 471 -20.68 -27.00 -110.68
N ASP A 472 -21.65 -26.13 -110.95
CA ASP A 472 -22.15 -25.10 -110.04
C ASP A 472 -22.83 -25.75 -108.83
N GLU A 473 -23.68 -26.77 -109.03
CA GLU A 473 -24.32 -27.50 -107.93
C GLU A 473 -23.29 -28.20 -107.03
N ILE A 474 -22.23 -28.79 -107.61
CA ILE A 474 -21.11 -29.35 -106.85
C ILE A 474 -20.38 -28.26 -106.05
N GLN A 475 -20.16 -27.07 -106.62
CA GLN A 475 -19.56 -25.94 -105.90
C GLN A 475 -20.46 -25.43 -104.76
N TYR A 476 -21.78 -25.30 -105.00
CA TYR A 476 -22.74 -24.91 -103.96
C TYR A 476 -22.77 -25.91 -102.81
N ARG A 477 -22.83 -27.22 -103.10
CA ARG A 477 -22.78 -28.28 -102.07
C ARG A 477 -21.47 -28.28 -101.30
N ALA A 478 -20.33 -28.14 -101.98
CA ALA A 478 -19.02 -28.04 -101.31
C ALA A 478 -18.93 -26.80 -100.40
N ARG A 479 -19.53 -25.67 -100.82
CA ARG A 479 -19.59 -24.45 -100.02
C ARG A 479 -20.58 -24.55 -98.85
N GLU A 480 -21.68 -25.28 -99.01
CA GLU A 480 -22.61 -25.62 -97.93
C GLU A 480 -21.95 -26.53 -96.88
N GLU A 481 -21.22 -27.56 -97.30
CA GLU A 481 -20.41 -28.41 -96.42
C GLU A 481 -19.33 -27.61 -95.67
N GLU A 482 -18.62 -26.69 -96.35
CA GLU A 482 -17.66 -25.78 -95.71
C GLU A 482 -18.32 -24.88 -94.65
N LEU A 483 -19.50 -24.31 -94.96
CA LEU A 483 -20.25 -23.48 -94.02
C LEU A 483 -20.78 -24.30 -92.83
N LEU A 484 -21.24 -25.54 -93.04
CA LEU A 484 -21.66 -26.45 -91.97
C LEU A 484 -20.47 -26.82 -91.07
N LEU A 485 -19.28 -27.06 -91.63
CA LEU A 485 -18.06 -27.29 -90.85
C LEU A 485 -17.62 -26.04 -90.06
N GLN A 486 -17.75 -24.85 -90.64
CA GLN A 486 -17.52 -23.59 -89.93
C GLN A 486 -18.53 -23.38 -88.79
N MET A 487 -19.81 -23.65 -89.02
CA MET A 487 -20.84 -23.61 -87.97
C MET A 487 -20.57 -24.63 -86.86
N GLU A 488 -20.21 -25.87 -87.18
CA GLU A 488 -19.89 -26.89 -86.18
C GLU A 488 -18.63 -26.52 -85.37
N ARG A 489 -17.64 -25.90 -86.01
CA ARG A 489 -16.45 -25.33 -85.33
C ARG A 489 -16.83 -24.19 -84.38
N ILE A 490 -17.61 -23.22 -84.84
CA ILE A 490 -18.11 -22.13 -83.99
C ILE A 490 -18.97 -22.67 -82.83
N GLN A 491 -19.79 -23.70 -83.07
CA GLN A 491 -20.58 -24.38 -82.05
C GLN A 491 -19.67 -25.03 -80.98
N LYS A 492 -18.57 -25.68 -81.39
CA LYS A 492 -17.56 -26.26 -80.49
C LYS A 492 -16.83 -25.19 -79.69
N GLU A 493 -16.36 -24.12 -80.34
CA GLU A 493 -15.65 -23.00 -79.72
C GLU A 493 -16.57 -22.23 -78.73
N ALA A 494 -17.85 -22.04 -79.06
CA ALA A 494 -18.85 -21.47 -78.16
C ALA A 494 -19.15 -22.38 -76.95
N ASN A 495 -19.21 -23.70 -77.15
CA ASN A 495 -19.38 -24.66 -76.05
C ASN A 495 -18.17 -24.68 -75.11
N THR A 496 -16.93 -24.59 -75.63
CA THR A 496 -15.73 -24.49 -74.78
C THR A 496 -15.69 -23.17 -74.01
N LEU A 497 -15.99 -22.04 -74.67
CA LEU A 497 -16.06 -20.73 -74.00
C LEU A 497 -17.15 -20.68 -72.93
N LYS A 498 -18.29 -21.35 -73.15
CA LYS A 498 -19.32 -21.51 -72.13
C LYS A 498 -18.84 -22.34 -70.95
N LEU A 499 -18.18 -23.47 -71.19
CA LEU A 499 -17.67 -24.34 -70.12
C LEU A 499 -16.58 -23.64 -69.31
N GLU A 500 -15.71 -22.85 -69.96
CA GLU A 500 -14.77 -21.96 -69.27
C GLU A 500 -15.47 -20.87 -68.44
N ALA A 501 -16.57 -20.29 -68.95
CA ALA A 501 -17.36 -19.30 -68.21
C ALA A 501 -18.03 -19.92 -66.98
N ASP A 502 -18.65 -21.10 -67.13
CA ASP A 502 -19.24 -21.87 -66.04
C ASP A 502 -18.18 -22.27 -64.98
N GLU A 503 -16.95 -22.63 -65.40
CA GLU A 503 -15.85 -22.94 -64.49
C GLU A 503 -15.29 -21.69 -63.77
N ARG A 504 -15.18 -20.55 -64.48
CA ARG A 504 -14.82 -19.26 -63.87
C ARG A 504 -15.89 -18.80 -62.87
N GLN A 505 -17.17 -18.98 -63.18
CA GLN A 505 -18.26 -18.68 -62.26
C GLN A 505 -18.17 -19.54 -61.00
N ARG A 506 -17.98 -20.86 -61.11
CA ARG A 506 -17.80 -21.74 -59.94
C ARG A 506 -16.61 -21.34 -59.06
N LYS A 507 -15.48 -20.95 -59.67
CA LYS A 507 -14.31 -20.44 -58.94
C LYS A 507 -14.61 -19.12 -58.21
N LEU A 508 -15.40 -18.23 -58.82
CA LEU A 508 -15.86 -17.01 -58.16
C LEU A 508 -16.82 -17.33 -57.00
N GLU A 509 -17.79 -18.22 -57.19
CA GLU A 509 -18.71 -18.71 -56.15
C GLU A 509 -17.95 -19.36 -54.98
N GLU A 510 -16.92 -20.16 -55.26
CA GLU A 510 -16.01 -20.74 -54.25
C GLU A 510 -15.24 -19.65 -53.50
N THR A 511 -14.66 -18.66 -54.19
CA THR A 511 -13.99 -17.54 -53.51
C THR A 511 -14.94 -16.68 -52.68
N LEU A 512 -16.19 -16.48 -53.12
CA LEU A 512 -17.21 -15.77 -52.36
C LEU A 512 -17.61 -16.56 -51.10
N SER A 513 -17.88 -17.85 -51.21
CA SER A 513 -18.18 -18.72 -50.06
C SER A 513 -17.02 -18.76 -49.04
N ASN A 514 -15.78 -18.79 -49.51
CA ASN A 514 -14.60 -18.67 -48.64
C ASN A 514 -14.53 -17.31 -47.94
N LEU A 515 -14.70 -16.19 -48.66
CA LEU A 515 -14.73 -14.84 -48.10
C LEU A 515 -15.90 -14.62 -47.12
N GLU A 516 -17.07 -15.19 -47.39
CA GLU A 516 -18.21 -15.20 -46.46
C GLU A 516 -17.88 -15.96 -45.18
N SER A 517 -17.20 -17.10 -45.28
CA SER A 517 -16.75 -17.87 -44.11
C SER A 517 -15.68 -17.13 -43.29
N GLU A 518 -14.76 -16.41 -43.93
CA GLU A 518 -13.77 -15.56 -43.25
C GLU A 518 -14.44 -14.35 -42.60
N ASN A 519 -15.38 -13.70 -43.27
CA ASN A 519 -16.12 -12.56 -42.73
C ASN A 519 -16.97 -12.98 -41.52
N ALA A 520 -17.63 -14.15 -41.57
CA ALA A 520 -18.31 -14.74 -40.42
C ALA A 520 -17.36 -15.15 -39.28
N ARG A 521 -16.07 -15.43 -39.58
CA ARG A 521 -15.03 -15.63 -38.55
C ARG A 521 -14.59 -14.30 -37.93
N VAL A 522 -14.42 -13.26 -38.75
CA VAL A 522 -14.07 -11.90 -38.29
C VAL A 522 -15.19 -11.30 -37.43
N GLN A 523 -16.46 -11.49 -37.80
CA GLN A 523 -17.60 -11.07 -36.98
C GLN A 523 -17.57 -11.72 -35.59
N LYS A 524 -17.33 -13.02 -35.49
CA LYS A 524 -17.20 -13.73 -34.19
C LYS A 524 -15.99 -13.30 -33.36
N LEU A 525 -14.91 -12.86 -34.00
CA LEU A 525 -13.76 -12.26 -33.31
C LEU A 525 -14.10 -10.86 -32.80
N LEU A 526 -14.84 -10.06 -33.57
CA LEU A 526 -15.33 -8.75 -33.15
C LEU A 526 -16.31 -8.86 -31.98
N GLU A 527 -17.29 -9.77 -32.04
CA GLU A 527 -18.20 -10.10 -30.93
C GLU A 527 -17.41 -10.45 -29.64
N ALA A 528 -16.36 -11.25 -29.76
CA ALA A 528 -15.50 -11.63 -28.64
C ALA A 528 -14.62 -10.47 -28.12
N GLU A 529 -14.21 -9.53 -28.97
CA GLU A 529 -13.54 -8.29 -28.55
C GLU A 529 -14.50 -7.30 -27.88
N GLU A 530 -15.76 -7.22 -28.31
CA GLU A 530 -16.81 -6.42 -27.68
C GLU A 530 -17.17 -6.96 -26.29
N ASP A 531 -17.36 -8.29 -26.15
CA ASP A 531 -17.53 -8.97 -24.85
C ASP A 531 -16.33 -8.71 -23.92
N LEU A 532 -15.10 -8.79 -24.43
CA LEU A 532 -13.88 -8.50 -23.67
C LEU A 532 -13.81 -7.03 -23.25
N ALA A 533 -14.17 -6.11 -24.14
CA ALA A 533 -14.21 -4.67 -23.86
C ALA A 533 -15.28 -4.33 -22.80
N GLN A 534 -16.45 -4.99 -22.84
CA GLN A 534 -17.46 -4.87 -21.80
C GLN A 534 -16.96 -5.42 -20.45
N SER A 535 -16.35 -6.61 -20.43
CA SER A 535 -15.78 -7.19 -19.20
C SER A 535 -14.67 -6.31 -18.60
N LEU A 536 -13.83 -5.69 -19.45
CA LEU A 536 -12.82 -4.72 -19.02
C LEU A 536 -13.44 -3.41 -18.50
N LYS A 537 -14.58 -2.96 -19.05
CA LYS A 537 -15.33 -1.80 -18.56
C LYS A 537 -15.96 -2.09 -17.19
N GLU A 538 -16.65 -3.21 -17.02
CA GLU A 538 -17.21 -3.65 -15.74
C GLU A 538 -16.09 -3.78 -14.67
N ARG A 539 -14.95 -4.38 -15.04
CA ARG A 539 -13.78 -4.48 -14.15
C ARG A 539 -13.18 -3.11 -13.81
N LYS A 540 -13.17 -2.15 -14.74
CA LYS A 540 -12.75 -0.77 -14.50
C LYS A 540 -13.70 -0.05 -13.54
N GLU A 541 -15.00 -0.26 -13.66
CA GLU A 541 -16.01 0.29 -12.75
C GLU A 541 -15.84 -0.30 -11.34
N VAL A 542 -15.68 -1.62 -11.20
CA VAL A 542 -15.37 -2.28 -9.91
C VAL A 542 -14.06 -1.78 -9.28
N ILE A 543 -13.02 -1.53 -10.07
CA ILE A 543 -11.75 -0.95 -9.59
C ILE A 543 -11.95 0.52 -9.18
N GLY A 544 -12.76 1.29 -9.90
CA GLY A 544 -13.14 2.66 -9.51
C GLY A 544 -13.90 2.70 -8.18
N ASP A 545 -14.78 1.72 -7.96
CA ASP A 545 -15.55 1.53 -6.73
C ASP A 545 -14.68 1.09 -5.54
N GLN A 546 -13.61 0.33 -5.79
CA GLN A 546 -12.59 0.01 -4.79
C GLN A 546 -11.70 1.22 -4.49
N LEU A 547 -11.34 2.01 -5.53
CA LEU A 547 -10.56 3.22 -5.36
C LEU A 547 -11.32 4.30 -4.57
N SER A 548 -12.61 4.49 -4.83
CA SER A 548 -13.44 5.47 -4.12
C SER A 548 -13.64 5.08 -2.65
N LYS A 549 -13.85 3.79 -2.34
CA LYS A 549 -13.89 3.26 -0.97
C LYS A 549 -12.54 3.45 -0.27
N ALA A 550 -11.43 3.08 -0.90
CA ALA A 550 -10.10 3.29 -0.36
C ALA A 550 -9.80 4.79 -0.12
N GLN A 551 -10.23 5.69 -1.02
CA GLN A 551 -10.08 7.14 -0.84
C GLN A 551 -10.93 7.67 0.33
N ALA A 552 -12.15 7.15 0.53
CA ALA A 552 -13.00 7.50 1.67
C ALA A 552 -12.42 6.98 3.00
N GLU A 553 -11.92 5.74 3.04
CA GLU A 553 -11.23 5.19 4.21
C GLU A 553 -9.96 5.98 4.54
N LEU A 554 -9.19 6.39 3.52
CA LEU A 554 -7.98 7.19 3.70
C LEU A 554 -8.32 8.64 4.10
N SER A 555 -9.46 9.20 3.68
CA SER A 555 -9.92 10.52 4.17
C SER A 555 -10.40 10.47 5.62
N LEU A 556 -11.10 9.41 6.02
CA LEU A 556 -11.47 9.15 7.41
C LEU A 556 -10.23 8.92 8.30
N ALA A 557 -9.24 8.16 7.81
CA ALA A 557 -7.98 7.96 8.51
C ALA A 557 -7.14 9.24 8.63
N ARG A 558 -7.21 10.16 7.65
CA ARG A 558 -6.64 11.51 7.76
C ARG A 558 -7.37 12.33 8.81
N GLY A 559 -8.70 12.40 8.76
CA GLY A 559 -9.50 13.11 9.78
C GLY A 559 -9.21 12.61 11.20
N ALA A 560 -9.21 11.29 11.42
CA ALA A 560 -8.89 10.69 12.71
C ALA A 560 -7.43 10.95 13.16
N ARG A 561 -6.48 11.00 12.23
CA ARG A 561 -5.09 11.43 12.50
C ARG A 561 -5.03 12.90 12.90
N ASP A 562 -5.71 13.77 12.18
CA ASP A 562 -5.63 15.22 12.38
C ASP A 562 -6.35 15.62 13.69
N ASP A 563 -7.46 14.96 14.01
CA ASP A 563 -8.10 14.96 15.34
C ASP A 563 -7.14 14.53 16.45
N ALA A 564 -6.39 13.44 16.24
CA ALA A 564 -5.42 12.94 17.21
C ALA A 564 -4.22 13.90 17.36
N GLN A 565 -3.77 14.53 16.27
CA GLN A 565 -2.73 15.56 16.31
C GLN A 565 -3.23 16.85 16.97
N GLN A 566 -4.51 17.22 16.82
CA GLN A 566 -5.08 18.37 17.52
C GLN A 566 -5.22 18.07 19.02
N LYS A 567 -5.78 16.91 19.40
CA LYS A 567 -5.82 16.45 20.81
C LYS A 567 -4.43 16.38 21.43
N LEU A 568 -3.40 15.97 20.67
CA LEU A 568 -2.00 16.01 21.13
C LEU A 568 -1.59 17.45 21.46
N LYS A 569 -1.70 18.39 20.50
CA LYS A 569 -1.40 19.81 20.70
C LYS A 569 -2.16 20.41 21.87
N ASP A 570 -3.45 20.10 22.01
CA ASP A 570 -4.29 20.61 23.09
C ASP A 570 -3.71 20.15 24.44
N THR A 571 -3.39 18.85 24.60
CA THR A 571 -2.72 18.35 25.82
C THR A 571 -1.31 18.89 26.02
N GLU A 572 -0.59 19.26 24.95
CA GLU A 572 0.71 19.95 25.05
C GLU A 572 0.54 21.39 25.53
N THR A 573 -0.46 22.14 25.03
CA THR A 573 -0.77 23.48 25.57
C THR A 573 -1.26 23.41 27.00
N ASP A 574 -2.00 22.38 27.41
CA ASP A 574 -2.45 22.22 28.79
C ASP A 574 -1.32 21.78 29.73
N LYS A 575 -0.36 20.97 29.26
CA LYS A 575 0.92 20.73 29.97
C LYS A 575 1.72 22.02 30.12
N LEU A 576 1.81 22.86 29.08
CA LEU A 576 2.48 24.16 29.16
C LEU A 576 1.79 25.09 30.17
N LYS A 577 0.46 25.23 30.11
CA LYS A 577 -0.34 25.99 31.10
C LYS A 577 -0.17 25.42 32.52
N ALA A 578 -0.02 24.11 32.68
CA ALA A 578 0.23 23.48 33.97
C ALA A 578 1.63 23.83 34.51
N LEU A 579 2.67 23.74 33.68
CA LEU A 579 4.05 24.14 34.01
C LEU A 579 4.16 25.66 34.28
N GLU A 580 3.36 26.49 33.61
CA GLU A 580 3.26 27.93 33.89
C GLU A 580 2.57 28.22 35.22
N ARG A 581 1.51 27.46 35.57
CA ARG A 581 0.87 27.52 36.90
C ARG A 581 1.81 27.03 38.00
N GLU A 582 2.57 25.96 37.77
CA GLU A 582 3.58 25.45 38.70
C GLU A 582 4.67 26.50 38.95
N ARG A 583 5.23 27.09 37.88
CA ARG A 583 6.19 28.21 37.99
C ARG A 583 5.61 29.44 38.68
N ALA A 584 4.33 29.76 38.48
CA ALA A 584 3.66 30.84 39.18
C ALA A 584 3.54 30.55 40.69
N LEU A 585 3.13 29.32 41.06
CA LEU A 585 3.06 28.86 42.44
C LEU A 585 4.44 28.83 43.12
N ASP A 586 5.50 28.43 42.42
CA ASP A 586 6.88 28.52 42.93
C ASP A 586 7.31 29.97 43.20
N VAL A 587 6.96 30.90 42.31
CA VAL A 587 7.21 32.33 42.50
C VAL A 587 6.40 32.90 43.67
N GLU A 588 5.18 32.43 43.90
CA GLU A 588 4.39 32.80 45.07
C GLU A 588 4.94 32.18 46.36
N LEU A 589 5.30 30.90 46.38
CA LEU A 589 6.00 30.24 47.49
C LEU A 589 7.33 30.94 47.83
N ALA A 590 8.08 31.41 46.85
CA ALA A 590 9.30 32.20 47.07
C ALA A 590 8.98 33.56 47.72
N ARG A 591 7.90 34.24 47.29
CA ARG A 591 7.42 35.50 47.89
C ARG A 591 6.89 35.28 49.32
N GLU A 592 6.20 34.18 49.58
CA GLU A 592 5.67 33.85 50.90
C GLU A 592 6.80 33.49 51.87
N ARG A 593 7.77 32.65 51.47
CA ARG A 593 8.99 32.38 52.26
C ARG A 593 9.76 33.67 52.58
N LYS A 594 9.81 34.64 51.65
CA LYS A 594 10.41 35.95 51.93
C LYS A 594 9.60 36.73 52.97
N ARG A 595 8.28 36.87 52.78
CA ARG A 595 7.37 37.52 53.76
C ARG A 595 7.41 36.85 55.14
N GLU A 596 7.58 35.54 55.19
CA GLU A 596 7.71 34.76 56.42
C GLU A 596 9.05 35.04 57.10
N SER A 597 10.17 35.10 56.35
CA SER A 597 11.45 35.53 56.89
C SER A 597 11.43 36.96 57.43
N GLU A 598 10.72 37.87 56.75
CA GLU A 598 10.50 39.27 57.17
C GLU A 598 9.64 39.35 58.44
N ARG A 599 8.58 38.52 58.55
CA ARG A 599 7.78 38.37 59.78
C ARG A 599 8.60 37.79 60.94
N VAL A 600 9.48 36.82 60.68
CA VAL A 600 10.37 36.23 61.70
C VAL A 600 11.42 37.24 62.19
N GLU A 601 11.94 38.10 61.32
CA GLU A 601 12.75 39.27 61.70
C GLU A 601 11.95 40.25 62.58
N GLN A 602 10.74 40.63 62.15
CA GLN A 602 9.86 41.53 62.92
C GLN A 602 9.53 40.96 64.31
N LEU A 603 9.23 39.66 64.41
CA LEU A 603 8.99 38.98 65.68
C LEU A 603 10.25 38.91 66.57
N LYS A 604 11.45 38.74 66.01
CA LYS A 604 12.72 38.82 66.76
C LYS A 604 12.97 40.24 67.30
N MET A 605 12.66 41.27 66.52
CA MET A 605 12.82 42.67 66.94
C MET A 605 11.79 43.05 68.02
N ALA A 606 10.51 42.75 67.81
CA ALA A 606 9.47 42.95 68.82
C ALA A 606 9.74 42.16 70.11
N ARG A 607 10.29 40.95 70.02
CA ARG A 607 10.74 40.18 71.19
C ARG A 607 11.87 40.87 71.94
N ARG A 608 12.91 41.36 71.26
CA ARG A 608 14.00 42.13 71.89
C ARG A 608 13.49 43.39 72.56
N GLU A 609 12.53 44.08 71.95
CA GLU A 609 11.90 45.28 72.50
C GLU A 609 11.07 44.95 73.75
N LEU A 610 10.28 43.87 73.75
CA LEU A 610 9.54 43.39 74.92
C LEU A 610 10.47 42.90 76.04
N GLU A 611 11.59 42.24 75.71
CA GLU A 611 12.62 41.84 76.69
C GLU A 611 13.32 43.07 77.29
N ALA A 612 13.56 44.12 76.51
CA ALA A 612 14.09 45.40 77.00
C ALA A 612 13.07 46.17 77.86
N GLN A 613 11.80 46.25 77.45
CA GLN A 613 10.72 46.85 78.25
C GLN A 613 10.48 46.09 79.56
N ARG A 614 10.54 44.75 79.53
CA ARG A 614 10.49 43.92 80.74
C ARG A 614 11.67 44.25 81.66
N LYS A 615 12.90 44.28 81.15
CA LYS A 615 14.08 44.61 81.96
C LYS A 615 13.97 46.01 82.57
N ALA A 616 13.58 47.01 81.78
CA ALA A 616 13.35 48.37 82.28
C ALA A 616 12.31 48.42 83.41
N LYS A 617 11.24 47.59 83.33
CA LYS A 617 10.27 47.46 84.43
C LYS A 617 10.81 46.69 85.64
N GLU A 618 11.66 45.69 85.46
CA GLU A 618 12.33 44.99 86.57
C GLU A 618 13.34 45.91 87.29
N ASP A 619 14.02 46.80 86.55
CA ASP A 619 14.91 47.81 87.11
C ASP A 619 14.12 48.95 87.80
N GLN A 620 13.01 49.41 87.22
CA GLN A 620 12.07 50.34 87.90
C GLN A 620 11.48 49.76 89.18
N LEU A 621 11.10 48.47 89.19
CA LEU A 621 10.58 47.81 90.39
C LEU A 621 11.63 47.75 91.52
N ARG A 622 12.92 47.61 91.17
CA ARG A 622 14.03 47.68 92.14
C ARG A 622 14.19 49.09 92.71
N GLU A 623 14.10 50.12 91.88
CA GLU A 623 14.12 51.52 92.33
C GLU A 623 12.93 51.81 93.26
N GLU A 624 11.73 51.33 92.93
CA GLU A 624 10.55 51.43 93.81
C GLU A 624 10.71 50.63 95.12
N GLU A 625 11.31 49.44 95.09
CA GLU A 625 11.63 48.66 96.29
C GLU A 625 12.68 49.33 97.20
N GLU A 626 13.71 49.97 96.64
CA GLU A 626 14.70 50.72 97.43
C GLU A 626 14.10 52.00 98.01
N LEU A 627 13.28 52.72 97.24
CA LEU A 627 12.49 53.86 97.75
C LEU A 627 11.52 53.42 98.85
N TYR A 628 10.90 52.24 98.74
CA TYR A 628 10.06 51.67 99.79
C TYR A 628 10.87 51.40 101.06
N LYS A 629 12.03 50.72 100.97
CA LYS A 629 12.93 50.45 102.11
C LYS A 629 13.41 51.76 102.79
N ILE A 630 13.73 52.79 102.01
CA ILE A 630 14.08 54.12 102.53
C ILE A 630 12.88 54.80 103.22
N SER A 631 11.66 54.61 102.71
CA SER A 631 10.44 55.12 103.35
C SER A 631 10.10 54.38 104.65
N GLU A 632 10.36 53.06 104.70
CA GLU A 632 10.15 52.20 105.87
C GLU A 632 11.16 52.52 106.98
N GLN A 633 12.44 52.76 106.64
CA GLN A 633 13.44 53.27 107.58
C GLN A 633 13.04 54.63 108.17
N LYS A 634 12.60 55.58 107.32
CA LYS A 634 12.10 56.89 107.78
C LYS A 634 10.84 56.79 108.63
N LEU A 635 9.96 55.83 108.35
CA LEU A 635 8.79 55.54 109.18
C LEU A 635 9.21 54.97 110.53
N GLU A 636 10.22 54.09 110.57
CA GLU A 636 10.75 53.54 111.81
C GLU A 636 11.45 54.62 112.65
N GLU A 637 12.25 55.51 112.04
CA GLU A 637 12.84 56.70 112.67
C GLU A 637 11.77 57.64 113.23
N ALA A 638 10.78 58.02 112.42
CA ALA A 638 9.66 58.84 112.87
C ALA A 638 8.85 58.16 113.99
N SER A 639 8.74 56.83 114.00
CA SER A 639 8.10 56.08 115.09
C SER A 639 8.90 56.15 116.39
N LYS A 640 10.24 56.14 116.30
CA LYS A 640 11.16 56.28 117.45
C LYS A 640 11.11 57.70 118.01
N GLU A 641 11.09 58.73 117.15
CA GLU A 641 10.87 60.11 117.56
C GLU A 641 9.49 60.31 118.20
N LEU A 642 8.43 59.77 117.59
CA LEU A 642 7.07 59.88 118.12
C LEU A 642 6.91 59.13 119.45
N ALA A 643 7.56 57.99 119.64
CA ALA A 643 7.62 57.29 120.92
C ALA A 643 8.41 58.09 121.98
N TYR A 644 9.50 58.76 121.58
CA TYR A 644 10.26 59.66 122.47
C TYR A 644 9.43 60.88 122.89
N LEU A 645 8.73 61.51 121.95
CA LEU A 645 7.82 62.64 122.21
C LEU A 645 6.61 62.21 123.06
N GLN A 646 6.03 61.03 122.82
CA GLN A 646 5.00 60.46 123.70
C GLN A 646 5.53 60.22 125.12
N LYS A 647 6.79 59.78 125.27
CA LYS A 647 7.43 59.60 126.58
C LYS A 647 7.68 60.93 127.29
N GLN A 648 8.07 61.99 126.58
CA GLN A 648 8.14 63.35 127.13
C GLN A 648 6.74 63.88 127.50
N ALA A 649 5.74 63.73 126.63
CA ALA A 649 4.37 64.15 126.89
C ALA A 649 3.76 63.41 128.10
N ALA A 650 4.02 62.11 128.25
CA ALA A 650 3.64 61.35 129.43
C ALA A 650 4.32 61.87 130.71
N ALA A 651 5.61 62.20 130.65
CA ALA A 651 6.33 62.80 131.79
C ALA A 651 5.80 64.20 132.15
N LEU A 652 5.42 65.02 131.16
CA LEU A 652 4.78 66.32 131.38
C LEU A 652 3.37 66.18 131.96
N MET A 653 2.55 65.28 131.42
CA MET A 653 1.22 64.95 131.96
C MET A 653 1.31 64.39 133.39
N GLU A 654 2.34 63.61 133.72
CA GLU A 654 2.56 63.15 135.08
C GLU A 654 3.07 64.28 136.00
N ALA A 655 3.92 65.19 135.51
CA ALA A 655 4.35 66.36 136.26
C ALA A 655 3.19 67.34 136.53
N GLU A 656 2.28 67.52 135.57
CA GLU A 656 1.07 68.33 135.72
C GLU A 656 0.03 67.63 136.60
N LYS A 657 -0.15 66.31 136.50
CA LYS A 657 -0.93 65.54 137.48
C LYS A 657 -0.36 65.71 138.89
N ARG A 658 0.96 65.61 139.06
CA ARG A 658 1.66 65.90 140.33
C ARG A 658 1.57 67.38 140.74
N ARG A 659 1.19 68.32 139.85
CA ARG A 659 0.87 69.72 140.18
C ARG A 659 -0.58 69.83 140.67
N LEU A 660 -1.53 69.23 139.95
CA LEU A 660 -2.94 69.18 140.30
C LEU A 660 -3.18 68.41 141.60
N ASP A 661 -2.45 67.33 141.88
CA ASP A 661 -2.46 66.62 143.16
C ASP A 661 -1.92 67.50 144.30
N ARG A 662 -0.96 68.40 144.02
CA ARG A 662 -0.48 69.40 145.00
C ARG A 662 -1.49 70.53 145.21
N GLU A 663 -2.15 71.02 144.16
CA GLU A 663 -3.26 71.98 144.28
C GLU A 663 -4.48 71.38 144.98
N LEU A 664 -4.78 70.10 144.77
CA LEU A 664 -5.87 69.39 145.43
C LEU A 664 -5.56 69.18 146.92
N LYS A 665 -4.33 68.77 147.26
CA LYS A 665 -3.87 68.70 148.65
C LYS A 665 -3.83 70.08 149.31
N PHE A 666 -3.43 71.12 148.58
CA PHE A 666 -3.48 72.51 149.07
C PHE A 666 -4.92 72.94 149.35
N LYS A 667 -5.87 72.68 148.43
CA LYS A 667 -7.29 72.93 148.62
C LYS A 667 -7.84 72.15 149.82
N GLN A 668 -7.53 70.85 149.95
CA GLN A 668 -7.91 70.04 151.12
C GLN A 668 -7.35 70.60 152.43
N SER A 669 -6.08 71.01 152.47
CA SER A 669 -5.49 71.65 153.65
C SER A 669 -6.11 73.02 153.94
N HIS A 670 -6.48 73.78 152.91
CA HIS A 670 -7.16 75.07 153.06
C HIS A 670 -8.58 74.87 153.59
N THR A 671 -9.33 73.87 153.11
CA THR A 671 -10.63 73.49 153.68
C THR A 671 -10.50 73.03 155.13
N ALA A 672 -9.43 72.30 155.50
CA ALA A 672 -9.16 71.94 156.89
C ALA A 672 -8.80 73.15 157.77
N VAL A 673 -8.03 74.12 157.25
CA VAL A 673 -7.75 75.39 157.93
C VAL A 673 -9.02 76.24 158.09
N LEU A 674 -9.94 76.21 157.12
CA LEU A 674 -11.24 76.87 157.23
C LEU A 674 -12.19 76.15 158.21
N ALA A 675 -12.12 74.82 158.33
CA ALA A 675 -12.80 74.09 159.40
C ALA A 675 -12.25 74.48 160.78
N CYS A 676 -10.92 74.70 160.90
CA CYS A 676 -10.28 75.19 162.11
C CYS A 676 -10.62 76.68 162.40
N MET A 677 -10.80 77.51 161.37
CA MET A 677 -11.36 78.87 161.50
C MET A 677 -12.75 78.81 162.15
N ASP A 678 -13.53 77.78 161.86
CA ASP A 678 -14.87 77.57 162.43
C ASP A 678 -14.86 77.04 163.88
N GLU A 679 -13.80 76.34 164.33
CA GLU A 679 -13.64 75.94 165.75
C GLU A 679 -13.01 77.05 166.60
N CYS A 680 -11.94 77.69 166.13
CA CYS A 680 -11.28 78.78 166.85
C CYS A 680 -12.21 79.99 167.04
N MET A 681 -13.07 80.33 166.06
CA MET A 681 -14.06 81.39 166.22
C MET A 681 -15.13 81.06 167.27
N LYS A 682 -15.53 79.78 167.42
CA LYS A 682 -16.45 79.35 168.49
C LYS A 682 -15.81 79.50 169.87
N ILE A 683 -14.52 79.18 170.01
CA ILE A 683 -13.78 79.33 171.27
C ILE A 683 -13.50 80.81 171.58
N GLN A 684 -13.06 81.61 170.61
CA GLN A 684 -12.71 83.02 170.84
C GLN A 684 -13.93 83.94 170.98
N GLY A 685 -15.12 83.50 170.55
CA GLY A 685 -16.40 84.06 171.01
C GLY A 685 -16.59 84.00 172.53
N GLY A 686 -15.87 83.10 173.23
CA GLY A 686 -15.73 83.10 174.68
C GLY A 686 -14.77 84.17 175.21
N LEU A 687 -13.64 84.41 174.55
CA LEU A 687 -12.62 85.40 174.95
C LEU A 687 -12.94 86.86 174.57
N LYS A 688 -13.92 87.07 173.68
CA LYS A 688 -14.66 88.33 173.57
C LYS A 688 -15.26 88.81 174.90
N LYS A 689 -15.34 87.96 175.93
CA LYS A 689 -15.79 88.34 177.28
C LYS A 689 -14.70 88.87 178.21
N GLN A 690 -13.42 88.94 177.79
CA GLN A 690 -12.32 89.35 178.68
C GLN A 690 -11.39 90.43 178.13
N LEU A 691 -11.22 90.58 176.81
CA LEU A 691 -10.29 91.60 176.27
C LEU A 691 -10.89 93.01 176.19
N ASP A 692 -12.22 93.15 176.25
CA ASP A 692 -12.93 94.45 176.17
C ASP A 692 -12.87 95.27 177.48
N SER A 693 -11.94 94.97 178.39
CA SER A 693 -11.57 95.89 179.48
C SER A 693 -10.45 96.84 179.02
N VAL A 694 -10.82 98.11 178.78
CA VAL A 694 -9.90 99.28 178.61
C VAL A 694 -9.15 99.27 177.25
N HIS A 695 -9.76 99.80 176.18
CA HIS A 695 -9.62 101.20 175.67
C HIS A 695 -8.50 101.38 174.60
N LEU A 696 -8.60 102.23 173.55
CA LEU A 696 -9.68 103.05 172.93
C LEU A 696 -9.28 103.36 171.44
N PRO A 697 -10.15 103.98 170.60
CA PRO A 697 -9.97 104.15 169.15
C PRO A 697 -9.69 105.63 168.74
N ALA A 698 -9.85 105.96 167.45
CA ALA A 698 -10.46 107.24 167.01
C ALA A 698 -10.97 107.20 165.55
N PRO A 699 -12.14 107.82 165.22
CA PRO A 699 -12.55 108.17 163.86
C PRO A 699 -12.41 109.69 163.56
N ALA A 700 -12.06 110.08 162.31
CA ALA A 700 -11.98 111.48 161.85
C ALA A 700 -12.06 111.65 160.30
N LEU A 701 -11.86 112.87 159.79
CA LEU A 701 -12.18 113.36 158.42
C LEU A 701 -10.94 113.93 157.66
N SER A 702 -11.13 114.31 156.37
CA SER A 702 -10.25 115.18 155.52
C SER A 702 -8.96 114.53 154.95
N GLU A 703 -8.30 114.97 153.86
CA GLU A 703 -8.47 116.12 152.93
C GLU A 703 -7.91 115.83 151.49
N LEU A 704 -7.59 116.86 150.67
CA LEU A 704 -7.08 116.83 149.27
C LEU A 704 -5.58 116.41 149.14
N GLY A 705 -4.93 116.13 147.99
CA GLY A 705 -5.30 116.04 146.55
C GLY A 705 -4.06 116.17 145.59
N LEU A 706 -4.19 115.85 144.28
CA LEU A 706 -3.16 115.91 143.19
C LEU A 706 -2.02 114.84 143.27
N ALA A 707 -1.24 114.48 142.23
CA ALA A 707 -1.06 114.97 140.84
C ALA A 707 -0.70 113.85 139.81
N PHE A 708 -0.49 114.22 138.53
CA PHE A 708 -0.07 113.39 137.38
C PHE A 708 1.40 112.87 137.50
N ASN A 709 1.94 111.93 136.68
CA ASN A 709 1.48 111.17 135.49
C ASN A 709 2.12 109.73 135.51
N ASP A 710 2.25 108.87 134.48
CA ASP A 710 2.08 108.90 133.01
C ASP A 710 1.78 107.47 132.46
N THR A 711 1.35 107.31 131.20
CA THR A 711 0.96 106.00 130.62
C THR A 711 1.10 105.86 129.08
N SER A 712 1.94 104.91 128.63
CA SER A 712 1.94 104.27 127.28
C SER A 712 3.03 103.16 127.23
N ASN A 713 3.08 102.16 126.34
CA ASN A 713 2.10 101.39 125.53
C ASN A 713 2.67 99.94 125.44
N PHE A 714 1.96 98.81 125.36
CA PHE A 714 0.61 98.43 124.91
C PHE A 714 0.48 98.04 123.41
N SER A 715 0.57 96.73 123.12
CA SER A 715 0.01 96.06 121.92
C SER A 715 -0.36 94.61 122.26
N LEU A 716 -1.58 94.16 121.92
CA LEU A 716 -2.10 92.85 122.35
C LEU A 716 -3.28 92.38 121.47
N ALA A 717 -3.08 91.27 120.73
CA ALA A 717 -4.09 90.41 120.11
C ALA A 717 -3.39 89.08 119.74
N GLY A 718 -3.99 87.89 119.69
CA GLY A 718 -5.42 87.52 119.76
C GLY A 718 -5.66 86.37 118.76
N SER A 719 -5.34 85.13 119.12
CA SER A 719 -6.26 84.11 119.70
C SER A 719 -6.95 83.20 118.65
N PRO A 720 -7.40 81.97 119.01
CA PRO A 720 -7.56 80.89 118.03
C PRO A 720 -8.98 80.32 117.86
N ALA A 721 -9.23 79.67 116.71
CA ALA A 721 -10.22 78.60 116.47
C ALA A 721 -9.75 77.80 115.22
N ALA A 722 -9.76 76.48 115.09
CA ALA A 722 -10.64 75.39 115.53
C ALA A 722 -11.77 75.03 114.52
N THR A 723 -12.09 73.72 114.44
CA THR A 723 -13.03 73.03 113.52
C THR A 723 -12.57 72.86 112.05
N ARG A 724 -13.15 71.97 111.21
CA ARG A 724 -13.64 70.57 111.34
C ARG A 724 -14.13 70.10 109.95
N SER A 725 -13.89 68.83 109.58
CA SER A 725 -14.62 68.04 108.54
C SER A 725 -14.55 68.44 107.05
N HIS A 726 -14.93 67.46 106.21
CA HIS A 726 -15.33 67.50 104.79
C HIS A 726 -14.29 67.81 103.68
N ALA A 727 -14.23 66.90 102.70
CA ALA A 727 -13.97 67.22 101.29
C ALA A 727 -15.29 67.75 100.65
N PRO A 728 -15.27 68.51 99.53
CA PRO A 728 -15.06 67.88 98.22
C PRO A 728 -14.50 68.79 97.08
N LEU A 729 -14.34 68.19 95.89
CA LEU A 729 -14.68 68.68 94.54
C LEU A 729 -14.51 70.18 94.12
N THR A 730 -13.85 70.37 92.97
CA THR A 730 -14.04 71.45 91.96
C THR A 730 -13.59 72.89 92.35
N ALA A 731 -13.39 73.87 91.45
CA ALA A 731 -13.71 73.94 90.01
C ALA A 731 -12.76 74.85 89.17
N SER A 732 -12.61 74.48 87.89
CA SER A 732 -12.78 75.33 86.70
C SER A 732 -12.07 76.70 86.55
N ARG A 733 -11.09 76.74 85.62
CA ARG A 733 -11.15 77.55 84.38
C ARG A 733 -10.06 77.10 83.39
N GLY A 734 -10.30 76.94 82.09
CA GLY A 734 -11.55 76.97 81.32
C GLY A 734 -11.29 76.93 79.80
N SER A 735 -12.30 76.55 79.00
CA SER A 735 -12.30 76.40 77.50
C SER A 735 -11.28 75.39 76.93
N GLU A 736 -11.50 74.65 75.83
CA GLU A 736 -12.66 74.26 74.98
C GLU A 736 -12.19 73.01 74.18
N GLY A 737 -12.98 72.16 73.51
CA GLY A 737 -14.41 72.12 73.22
C GLY A 737 -14.77 70.80 72.51
N ARG A 738 -16.05 70.61 72.16
CA ARG A 738 -16.62 69.38 71.52
C ARG A 738 -16.12 69.22 70.07
N GLY A 739 -16.13 68.05 69.42
CA GLY A 739 -16.61 66.72 69.79
C GLY A 739 -16.95 65.88 68.53
N ALA A 740 -17.92 64.97 68.65
CA ALA A 740 -18.57 64.22 67.55
C ALA A 740 -17.69 63.31 66.64
N GLY A 741 -17.79 62.00 66.89
CA GLY A 741 -17.69 61.01 65.80
C GLY A 741 -19.02 60.87 65.05
N HIS A 742 -19.09 59.91 64.12
CA HIS A 742 -20.21 59.63 63.21
C HIS A 742 -20.45 60.68 62.10
N SER A 743 -19.82 60.42 60.96
CA SER A 743 -20.53 60.45 59.68
C SER A 743 -20.11 59.21 58.89
N MET A 744 -21.07 58.36 58.52
CA MET A 744 -20.84 57.31 57.52
C MET A 744 -20.99 57.92 56.14
N LYS A 745 -20.12 57.52 55.22
CA LYS A 745 -20.42 57.31 53.81
C LYS A 745 -19.81 55.95 53.44
N GLU A 746 -20.53 55.01 52.83
CA GLU A 746 -21.04 55.07 51.45
C GLU A 746 -19.88 55.36 50.48
N GLU A 747 -19.62 54.61 49.41
CA GLU A 747 -20.17 53.39 48.82
C GLU A 747 -19.09 52.92 47.80
N THR A 748 -19.15 51.83 47.02
CA THR A 748 -20.20 50.84 46.76
C THR A 748 -19.51 49.48 46.54
N MET A 749 -20.15 48.37 46.90
CA MET A 749 -19.76 47.04 46.45
C MET A 749 -20.90 46.45 45.60
N ARG A 750 -20.62 46.12 44.33
CA ARG A 750 -21.50 45.27 43.53
C ARG A 750 -20.72 44.12 42.93
N ARG A 751 -20.87 42.95 43.56
CA ARG A 751 -20.49 41.65 42.97
C ARG A 751 -21.49 41.27 41.88
N LEU A 752 -20.98 40.62 40.84
CA LEU A 752 -21.77 39.85 39.89
C LEU A 752 -22.35 38.60 40.57
N ARG A 753 -23.58 38.25 40.19
CA ARG A 753 -24.15 36.90 40.29
C ARG A 753 -25.33 36.80 39.32
N MET A 754 -25.37 35.71 38.55
CA MET A 754 -26.54 34.83 38.32
C MET A 754 -27.79 35.46 37.65
N GLU A 755 -28.62 34.75 36.88
CA GLU A 755 -28.63 33.35 36.46
C GLU A 755 -29.44 33.19 35.15
N GLU A 756 -29.87 31.96 34.87
CA GLU A 756 -30.92 31.58 33.91
C GLU A 756 -30.59 31.61 32.41
N GLY A 757 -30.85 30.46 31.79
CA GLY A 757 -31.17 30.30 30.39
C GLY A 757 -32.19 29.16 30.27
N THR A 758 -32.94 29.10 29.18
CA THR A 758 -33.92 28.01 28.94
C THR A 758 -34.07 27.71 27.46
N PHE A 759 -34.47 26.47 27.18
CA PHE A 759 -34.88 25.95 25.88
C PHE A 759 -35.94 26.83 25.19
N VAL A 760 -35.78 27.04 23.87
CA VAL A 760 -36.54 26.29 22.84
C VAL A 760 -35.55 25.81 21.79
#